data_AF-A0A6P8C433-F1
#
_entry.id   AF-A0A6P8C433-F1
#
_cell.length_a   1.000
_cell.length_b   1.000
_cell.length_c   1.000
_cell.angle_alpha   90.00
_cell.angle_beta   90.00
_cell.angle_gamma   90.00
#
_symmetry.space_group_name_H-M   'P 1'
#
loop_
_entity.id
_entity.type
_entity.pdbx_description
1 polymer ?
#
loop_
_entity_poly.entity_id
_entity_poly.type
_entity_poly.pdbx_seq_one_letter_code
_entity_poly.pdbx_strand_id
1 'polypeptide(L)'
;MVTDGSPWLSWWACLCVAFLSSFASILVTSDASCSSSVSGQPGYEYDVFLSFRGEDTRKGFTDGLYTALEGAGIRVFRDNERLGIGKEIGPELLQGIKRSSISIPIFSENYASSKWCLKEFAFMMECREAREQIVLPIFYDVTLNVVQHQTGSYARAFRQHAKKQDPETIQRWRRALTGVGSLKGWELKNEANGHQGKLIKMIVTKVFRELKKAHLCVNNNLVGIDNHMKAVIRMLSVDAPDVRFIGIWGMGGIGKTTLAKVVYHQILDDFDSCSFLQDVRETSGRSHNGLRQLQSQLVADLLKCDRLEFASIDEGISVLKRRFREMKVLILLDDVDSVDQLKALAAELDWFGQGSRIIITTRNKGALEVPQEHRVYEVKEMEKEQALQLFCKHALRTDAPTVRLRSLSEEIVKRTGGLPLALEVIGSFLHGKSEDTWKATYQKLKIVPNKEVEHKLRISYDALEHEQQQMFLDIACLFIWEDKKTVALMWEDQYKFSLEADIEVLQLLSLIKIGGDNTLWMHDQLRDLGRGIVRQENPKEPGKRNRLWGDEAVDVLLNNRGSKNIEAIRLEYQIGLQCCCFMPSQFRKLSKLRFLQLDCANLAGDFENLLPTLRWLRWKIPSLNCTTTNLNVKDQLILDLSNSKVTNNWNAWNSIQVSANTLNSPIDNVVYGKFSNTYQLFCR
;
A
#
# COMPACT_ATOMS: atom_id res chain seq x y z
N MET A 1 47.00 -15.66 -48.98
CA MET A 1 47.70 -15.06 -47.83
C MET A 1 47.15 -13.64 -47.72
N VAL A 2 46.34 -13.44 -46.69
CA VAL A 2 45.36 -12.36 -46.43
C VAL A 2 46.01 -10.97 -46.55
N THR A 3 45.90 -10.25 -47.68
CA THR A 3 44.87 -9.28 -48.11
C THR A 3 44.22 -8.41 -47.03
N ASP A 4 44.61 -7.14 -47.10
CA ASP A 4 43.77 -5.93 -46.99
C ASP A 4 43.25 -5.49 -45.63
N GLY A 5 43.94 -4.46 -45.13
CA GLY A 5 43.42 -3.56 -44.11
C GLY A 5 42.33 -2.63 -44.66
N SER A 6 41.43 -2.24 -43.76
CA SER A 6 40.64 -1.00 -43.76
C SER A 6 39.86 -0.94 -42.43
N PRO A 7 39.26 0.19 -42.02
CA PRO A 7 39.67 0.95 -40.85
C PRO A 7 38.53 0.98 -39.82
N TRP A 8 38.35 -0.10 -39.07
CA TRP A 8 37.20 -0.23 -38.16
C TRP A 8 37.58 -0.31 -36.67
N LEU A 9 38.87 -0.38 -36.36
CA LEU A 9 39.37 -0.51 -34.99
C LEU A 9 39.72 0.83 -34.31
N SER A 10 39.84 1.95 -35.02
CA SER A 10 40.13 3.26 -34.39
C SER A 10 38.89 4.10 -34.04
N TRP A 11 37.73 3.81 -34.63
CA TRP A 11 36.47 4.47 -34.26
C TRP A 11 35.85 3.91 -32.98
N TRP A 12 36.11 2.64 -32.67
CA TRP A 12 35.66 2.02 -31.42
C TRP A 12 36.49 2.50 -30.21
N ALA A 13 37.78 2.77 -30.38
CA ALA A 13 38.63 3.27 -29.31
C ALA A 13 38.32 4.73 -28.90
N CYS A 14 37.94 5.60 -29.84
CA CYS A 14 37.52 6.98 -29.52
C CYS A 14 36.10 7.07 -28.94
N LEU A 15 35.19 6.17 -29.33
CA LEU A 15 33.86 6.06 -28.69
C LEU A 15 33.95 5.49 -27.27
N CYS A 16 34.90 4.59 -26.99
CA CYS A 16 35.09 4.05 -25.64
C CYS A 16 35.65 5.10 -24.64
N VAL A 17 36.48 6.06 -25.08
CA VAL A 17 37.01 7.11 -24.19
C VAL A 17 36.03 8.29 -24.01
N ALA A 18 35.14 8.54 -24.98
CA ALA A 18 34.04 9.49 -24.82
C ALA A 18 32.83 8.92 -24.05
N PHE A 19 32.61 7.60 -24.06
CA PHE A 19 31.56 6.95 -23.27
C PHE A 19 31.94 6.72 -21.80
N LEU A 20 33.24 6.56 -21.49
CA LEU A 20 33.72 6.36 -20.11
C LEU A 20 33.88 7.66 -19.31
N SER A 21 33.98 8.83 -19.95
CA SER A 21 34.02 10.12 -19.25
C SER A 21 32.64 10.72 -18.95
N SER A 22 31.56 10.21 -19.56
CA SER A 22 30.19 10.67 -19.28
C SER A 22 29.47 9.85 -18.20
N PHE A 23 30.03 8.71 -17.77
CA PHE A 23 29.45 7.85 -16.73
C PHE A 23 30.17 7.89 -15.38
N ALA A 24 31.31 8.57 -15.27
CA ALA A 24 32.09 8.66 -14.03
C ALA A 24 31.80 9.92 -13.17
N SER A 25 30.76 10.70 -13.48
CA SER A 25 30.34 11.86 -12.68
C SER A 25 28.94 11.74 -12.06
N ILE A 26 28.34 10.54 -12.04
CA ILE A 26 26.98 10.33 -11.46
C ILE A 26 26.96 9.16 -10.44
N LEU A 27 28.11 8.79 -9.88
CA LEU A 27 28.19 7.91 -8.72
C LEU A 27 29.16 8.53 -7.73
N VAL A 28 28.73 8.60 -6.45
CA VAL A 28 29.36 9.30 -5.31
C VAL A 28 28.87 10.76 -5.13
N THR A 29 27.61 10.90 -4.73
CA THR A 29 27.15 11.58 -3.49
C THR A 29 25.63 11.70 -3.55
N SER A 30 24.93 10.74 -2.97
CA SER A 30 23.49 10.86 -2.72
C SER A 30 23.18 10.40 -1.29
N ASP A 31 23.74 11.13 -0.32
CA ASP A 31 23.01 11.40 0.92
C ASP A 31 22.00 12.50 0.59
N ALA A 32 20.83 12.08 0.09
CA ALA A 32 19.67 12.94 -0.06
C ALA A 32 18.47 12.14 0.42
N SER A 33 18.09 12.42 1.66
CA SER A 33 16.79 12.11 2.21
C SER A 33 15.69 12.47 1.20
N CYS A 34 14.96 11.47 0.71
CA CYS A 34 13.77 11.68 -0.12
C CYS A 34 12.69 12.37 0.72
N SER A 35 12.76 13.69 0.79
CA SER A 35 11.60 14.54 1.04
C SER A 35 10.76 14.53 -0.24
N SER A 36 9.56 14.00 -0.15
CA SER A 36 8.55 14.12 -1.19
C SER A 36 8.21 15.60 -1.36
N SER A 37 8.78 16.24 -2.39
CA SER A 37 8.44 17.59 -2.80
C SER A 37 7.06 17.60 -3.45
N VAL A 38 6.03 17.72 -2.60
CA VAL A 38 4.70 18.14 -3.04
C VAL A 38 4.83 19.58 -3.54
N SER A 39 4.67 19.77 -4.85
CA SER A 39 4.61 21.10 -5.43
C SER A 39 3.38 21.84 -4.90
N GLY A 40 3.61 22.90 -4.11
CA GLY A 40 2.65 24.01 -3.96
C GLY A 40 2.09 24.34 -2.57
N GLN A 41 2.85 24.25 -1.49
CA GLN A 41 2.59 25.01 -0.25
C GLN A 41 3.93 25.46 0.36
N PRO A 42 4.14 26.76 0.70
CA PRO A 42 5.33 27.16 1.44
C PRO A 42 5.26 26.52 2.83
N GLY A 43 6.20 25.62 3.14
CA GLY A 43 6.22 24.87 4.39
C GLY A 43 6.12 25.79 5.61
N TYR A 44 5.28 25.43 6.58
CA TYR A 44 5.16 26.14 7.85
C TYR A 44 6.47 25.99 8.65
N GLU A 45 7.07 27.11 9.02
CA GLU A 45 8.31 27.17 9.82
C GLU A 45 8.04 26.84 11.29
N TYR A 46 6.85 27.19 11.77
CA TYR A 46 6.39 26.94 13.13
C TYR A 46 5.06 26.18 13.11
N ASP A 47 4.79 25.43 14.16
CA ASP A 47 3.53 24.70 14.31
C ASP A 47 2.48 25.59 14.98
N VAL A 48 2.89 26.41 15.95
CA VAL A 48 1.99 27.29 16.70
C VAL A 48 2.53 28.72 16.77
N PHE A 49 1.66 29.72 16.61
CA PHE A 49 1.92 31.11 16.98
C PHE A 49 1.12 31.46 18.24
N LEU A 50 1.78 32.02 19.26
CA LEU A 50 1.12 32.55 20.46
C LEU A 50 1.03 34.08 20.40
N SER A 51 -0.19 34.63 20.40
CA SER A 51 -0.43 36.07 20.60
C SER A 51 -0.98 36.33 21.99
N PHE A 52 -0.35 37.24 22.74
CA PHE A 52 -0.71 37.50 24.13
C PHE A 52 -0.27 38.89 24.56
N ARG A 53 -0.87 39.42 25.63
CA ARG A 53 -0.36 40.63 26.27
C ARG A 53 0.81 40.28 27.19
N GLY A 54 1.99 40.78 26.85
CA GLY A 54 3.22 40.50 27.59
C GLY A 54 3.15 40.88 29.08
N GLU A 55 2.57 42.03 29.39
CA GLU A 55 2.42 42.51 30.78
C GLU A 55 1.50 41.62 31.62
N ASP A 56 0.47 41.00 31.02
CA ASP A 56 -0.56 40.27 31.77
C ASP A 56 -0.19 38.80 32.00
N THR A 57 0.36 38.12 30.98
CA THR A 57 0.43 36.65 30.96
C THR A 57 1.82 36.07 30.69
N ARG A 58 2.82 36.90 30.32
CA ARG A 58 4.12 36.41 29.82
C ARG A 58 4.79 35.41 30.74
N LYS A 59 4.96 35.75 32.03
CA LYS A 59 5.68 34.93 33.02
C LYS A 59 4.76 33.92 33.74
N GLY A 60 3.47 33.94 33.46
CA GLY A 60 2.48 33.08 34.09
C GLY A 60 1.97 32.04 33.10
N PHE A 61 0.67 32.12 32.78
CA PHE A 61 -0.01 31.17 31.91
C PHE A 61 0.69 30.93 30.56
N THR A 62 1.13 32.00 29.89
CA THR A 62 1.76 31.88 28.56
C THR A 62 3.09 31.15 28.62
N ASP A 63 3.89 31.35 29.69
CA ASP A 63 5.15 30.63 29.89
C ASP A 63 4.93 29.14 30.11
N GLY A 64 3.93 28.81 30.94
CA GLY A 64 3.52 27.44 31.19
C GLY A 64 3.00 26.75 29.92
N LEU A 65 2.19 27.45 29.12
CA LEU A 65 1.69 26.92 27.86
C LEU A 65 2.81 26.72 26.84
N TYR A 66 3.71 27.70 26.70
CA TYR A 66 4.86 27.62 25.80
C TYR A 66 5.75 26.42 26.14
N THR A 67 6.16 26.29 27.40
CA THR A 67 7.02 25.19 27.87
C THR A 67 6.34 23.83 27.69
N ALA A 68 5.04 23.74 27.93
CA ALA A 68 4.30 22.49 27.76
C ALA A 68 4.13 22.10 26.28
N LEU A 69 4.00 23.06 25.37
CA LEU A 69 3.97 22.81 23.93
C LEU A 69 5.36 22.39 23.42
N GLU A 70 6.43 23.09 23.81
CA GLU A 70 7.81 22.70 23.45
C GLU A 70 8.18 21.32 23.98
N GLY A 71 7.83 21.02 25.23
CA GLY A 71 8.06 19.70 25.82
C GLY A 71 7.25 18.57 25.17
N ALA A 72 6.24 18.91 24.38
CA ALA A 72 5.51 17.97 23.51
C ALA A 72 6.08 17.90 22.08
N GLY A 73 7.25 18.48 21.84
CA GLY A 73 7.93 18.54 20.55
C GLY A 73 7.31 19.51 19.54
N ILE A 74 6.43 20.43 19.98
CA ILE A 74 5.73 21.37 19.08
C ILE A 74 6.58 22.63 18.91
N ARG A 75 6.84 23.04 17.67
CA ARG A 75 7.62 24.25 17.37
C ARG A 75 6.74 25.49 17.56
N VAL A 76 6.97 26.23 18.64
CA VAL A 76 6.16 27.40 18.98
C VAL A 76 6.90 28.70 18.65
N PHE A 77 6.28 29.55 17.83
CA PHE A 77 6.64 30.95 17.76
C PHE A 77 5.97 31.71 18.90
N ARG A 78 6.76 32.16 19.86
CA ARG A 78 6.31 33.03 20.95
C ARG A 78 6.66 34.45 20.62
N ASP A 79 5.65 35.33 20.59
CA ASP A 79 5.90 36.76 20.50
C ASP A 79 6.71 37.24 21.72
N ASN A 80 8.00 37.42 21.49
CA ASN A 80 8.88 38.10 22.41
C ASN A 80 8.80 39.59 22.06
N GLU A 81 8.14 40.41 22.89
CA GLU A 81 8.23 41.88 22.83
C GLU A 81 9.69 42.40 23.01
N ARG A 82 10.70 41.51 23.02
CA ARG A 82 12.15 41.76 23.04
C ARG A 82 12.87 41.19 21.80
N LEU A 83 12.23 41.12 20.63
CA LEU A 83 12.95 40.92 19.38
C LEU A 83 13.99 42.05 19.21
N GLY A 84 15.21 41.68 18.81
CA GLY A 84 16.45 42.38 19.15
C GLY A 84 16.53 43.88 18.84
N ILE A 85 17.25 44.59 19.69
CA ILE A 85 17.58 46.02 19.56
C ILE A 85 18.07 46.30 18.12
N GLY A 86 17.29 47.05 17.33
CA GLY A 86 17.72 47.59 16.03
C GLY A 86 16.94 47.17 14.76
N LYS A 87 15.89 46.33 14.83
CA LYS A 87 15.04 45.98 13.67
C LYS A 87 13.59 46.50 13.80
N GLU A 88 12.94 46.78 12.66
CA GLU A 88 11.49 47.02 12.63
C GLU A 88 10.74 45.72 12.97
N ILE A 89 10.03 45.72 14.10
CA ILE A 89 9.38 44.54 14.72
C ILE A 89 8.19 44.00 13.90
N GLY A 90 7.61 44.81 13.00
CA GLY A 90 6.34 44.51 12.35
C GLY A 90 6.31 43.41 11.29
N PRO A 91 7.27 43.33 10.34
CA PRO A 91 7.23 42.36 9.25
C PRO A 91 7.52 40.92 9.70
N GLU A 92 8.47 40.74 10.61
CA GLU A 92 8.87 39.40 11.11
C GLU A 92 7.72 38.73 11.88
N LEU A 93 6.95 39.48 12.70
CA LEU A 93 5.80 38.95 13.45
C LEU A 93 4.65 38.49 12.55
N LEU A 94 4.29 39.30 11.55
CA LEU A 94 3.25 38.92 10.57
C LEU A 94 3.69 37.72 9.74
N GLN A 95 4.99 37.62 9.45
CA GLN A 95 5.55 36.45 8.79
C GLN A 95 5.49 35.21 9.69
N GLY A 96 5.73 35.35 11.00
CA GLY A 96 5.52 34.29 11.99
C GLY A 96 4.10 33.73 11.93
N ILE A 97 3.07 34.60 12.03
CA ILE A 97 1.66 34.19 11.93
C ILE A 97 1.40 33.45 10.60
N LYS A 98 1.90 34.01 9.49
CA LYS A 98 1.71 33.45 8.15
C LYS A 98 2.41 32.10 7.95
N ARG A 99 3.49 31.84 8.70
CA ARG A 99 4.31 30.63 8.68
C ARG A 99 3.98 29.66 9.80
N SER A 100 2.91 29.90 10.57
CA SER A 100 2.38 28.97 11.56
C SER A 100 1.13 28.24 11.05
N SER A 101 0.98 26.96 11.38
CA SER A 101 -0.24 26.21 11.02
C SER A 101 -1.42 26.50 11.97
N ILE A 102 -1.13 26.76 13.25
CA ILE A 102 -2.12 27.09 14.28
C ILE A 102 -1.78 28.44 14.91
N SER A 103 -2.79 29.28 15.15
CA SER A 103 -2.67 30.54 15.89
C SER A 103 -3.50 30.50 17.18
N ILE A 104 -2.89 30.85 18.31
CA ILE A 104 -3.52 30.84 19.64
C ILE A 104 -3.49 32.26 20.23
N PRO A 105 -4.58 33.04 20.12
CA PRO A 105 -4.73 34.29 20.82
C PRO A 105 -5.15 34.05 22.28
N ILE A 106 -4.38 34.59 23.22
CA ILE A 106 -4.63 34.55 24.66
C ILE A 106 -5.18 35.91 25.09
N PHE A 107 -6.51 36.04 25.09
CA PHE A 107 -7.20 37.25 25.51
C PHE A 107 -7.14 37.40 27.02
N SER A 108 -6.56 38.50 27.47
CA SER A 108 -6.53 38.96 28.86
C SER A 108 -7.32 40.27 29.02
N GLU A 109 -7.48 40.76 30.25
CA GLU A 109 -8.19 42.01 30.53
C GLU A 109 -7.61 43.21 29.76
N ASN A 110 -6.27 43.30 29.64
CA ASN A 110 -5.59 44.42 28.98
C ASN A 110 -5.11 44.09 27.56
N TYR A 111 -5.52 42.97 26.96
CA TYR A 111 -5.07 42.59 25.61
C TYR A 111 -5.29 43.68 24.56
N ALA A 112 -6.50 44.27 24.54
CA ALA A 112 -6.84 45.33 23.59
C ALA A 112 -6.12 46.67 23.83
N SER A 113 -5.44 46.85 24.96
CA SER A 113 -4.62 48.06 25.20
C SER A 113 -3.40 48.10 24.27
N SER A 114 -2.92 46.95 23.82
CA SER A 114 -1.79 46.85 22.89
C SER A 114 -2.25 46.95 21.44
N LYS A 115 -1.71 47.94 20.72
CA LYS A 115 -1.89 48.05 19.26
C LYS A 115 -1.37 46.81 18.52
N TRP A 116 -0.30 46.19 19.02
CA TRP A 116 0.32 45.03 18.39
C TRP A 116 -0.56 43.79 18.50
N CYS A 117 -1.06 43.47 19.71
CA CYS A 117 -1.97 42.35 19.92
C CYS A 117 -3.23 42.43 19.04
N LEU A 118 -3.81 43.64 18.90
CA LEU A 118 -4.96 43.85 18.01
C LEU A 118 -4.62 43.64 16.52
N LYS A 119 -3.42 44.08 16.10
CA LYS A 119 -2.95 43.90 14.73
C LYS A 119 -2.67 42.43 14.41
N GLU A 120 -2.04 41.71 15.33
CA GLU A 120 -1.79 40.27 15.22
C GLU A 120 -3.08 39.49 15.09
N PHE A 121 -4.03 39.70 16.00
CA PHE A 121 -5.28 38.95 15.97
C PHE A 121 -6.11 39.24 14.70
N ALA A 122 -6.15 40.50 14.24
CA ALA A 122 -6.79 40.82 12.97
C ALA A 122 -6.14 40.07 11.79
N PHE A 123 -4.80 39.98 11.79
CA PHE A 123 -4.08 39.26 10.75
C PHE A 123 -4.24 37.74 10.83
N MET A 124 -4.39 37.17 12.04
CA MET A 124 -4.74 35.76 12.23
C MET A 124 -6.10 35.43 11.61
N MET A 125 -7.10 36.29 11.83
CA MET A 125 -8.44 36.10 11.25
C MET A 125 -8.41 36.18 9.72
N GLU A 126 -7.60 37.08 9.15
CA GLU A 126 -7.38 37.14 7.70
C GLU A 126 -6.68 35.88 7.17
N CYS A 127 -5.67 35.38 7.88
CA CYS A 127 -5.00 34.14 7.49
C CYS A 127 -5.92 32.92 7.61
N ARG A 128 -6.83 32.89 8.59
CA ARG A 128 -7.90 31.89 8.69
C ARG A 128 -8.81 31.92 7.47
N GLU A 129 -9.27 33.09 7.05
CA GLU A 129 -10.17 33.23 5.89
C GLU A 129 -9.46 32.91 4.57
N ALA A 130 -8.20 33.34 4.41
CA ALA A 130 -7.46 33.17 3.16
C ALA A 130 -6.76 31.81 3.01
N ARG A 131 -6.47 31.11 4.11
CA ARG A 131 -5.60 29.92 4.12
C ARG A 131 -6.11 28.78 5.01
N GLU A 132 -7.33 28.90 5.54
CA GLU A 132 -7.92 27.91 6.45
C GLU A 132 -7.07 27.64 7.71
N GLN A 133 -6.23 28.62 8.11
CA GLN A 133 -5.41 28.51 9.31
C GLN A 133 -6.30 28.32 10.55
N ILE A 134 -5.93 27.38 11.42
CA ILE A 134 -6.70 27.07 12.63
C ILE A 134 -6.42 28.16 13.67
N VAL A 135 -7.49 28.76 14.22
CA VAL A 135 -7.42 29.74 15.31
C VAL A 135 -8.09 29.17 16.55
N LEU A 136 -7.34 29.09 17.65
CA LEU A 136 -7.75 28.46 18.91
C LEU A 136 -7.73 29.51 20.05
N PRO A 137 -8.83 30.26 20.26
CA PRO A 137 -8.84 31.36 21.23
C PRO A 137 -8.89 30.87 22.68
N ILE A 138 -8.13 31.54 23.55
CA ILE A 138 -8.13 31.32 25.00
C ILE A 138 -8.57 32.62 25.67
N PHE A 139 -9.58 32.53 26.55
CA PHE A 139 -10.08 33.63 27.35
C PHE A 139 -9.56 33.50 28.78
N TYR A 140 -8.47 34.22 29.07
CA TYR A 140 -7.75 34.22 30.33
C TYR A 140 -8.24 35.38 31.21
N ASP A 141 -9.05 35.06 32.23
CA ASP A 141 -9.69 36.03 33.13
C ASP A 141 -10.52 37.12 32.44
N VAL A 142 -10.98 36.84 31.22
CA VAL A 142 -11.94 37.64 30.45
C VAL A 142 -13.00 36.71 29.88
N THR A 143 -14.20 37.21 29.63
CA THR A 143 -15.28 36.41 29.01
C THR A 143 -15.34 36.65 27.50
N LEU A 144 -15.83 35.68 26.74
CA LEU A 144 -16.07 35.84 25.29
C LEU A 144 -16.90 37.09 24.98
N ASN A 145 -17.93 37.38 25.80
CA ASN A 145 -18.82 38.53 25.63
C ASN A 145 -18.05 39.87 25.70
N VAL A 146 -17.10 40.00 26.64
CA VAL A 146 -16.27 41.21 26.76
C VAL A 146 -15.41 41.43 25.52
N VAL A 147 -14.82 40.36 24.98
CA VAL A 147 -13.97 40.41 23.78
C VAL A 147 -14.81 40.70 22.53
N GLN A 148 -15.90 39.95 22.32
CA GLN A 148 -16.75 39.99 21.13
C GLN A 148 -17.51 41.31 20.96
N HIS A 149 -17.97 41.89 22.07
CA HIS A 149 -18.70 43.17 22.08
C HIS A 149 -17.84 44.35 22.53
N GLN A 150 -16.54 44.11 22.77
CA GLN A 150 -15.55 45.11 23.19
C GLN A 150 -16.04 45.98 24.34
N THR A 151 -16.60 45.37 25.40
CA THR A 151 -17.11 46.09 26.58
C THR A 151 -16.02 46.26 27.65
N GLY A 152 -16.31 46.98 28.74
CA GLY A 152 -15.38 47.08 29.88
C GLY A 152 -14.01 47.68 29.56
N SER A 153 -12.92 46.95 29.84
CA SER A 153 -11.54 47.37 29.56
C SER A 153 -11.27 47.53 28.05
N TYR A 154 -11.88 46.70 27.21
CA TYR A 154 -11.74 46.76 25.76
C TYR A 154 -12.35 48.06 25.21
N ALA A 155 -13.53 48.46 25.70
CA ALA A 155 -14.15 49.75 25.33
C ALA A 155 -13.25 50.95 25.68
N ARG A 156 -12.58 50.89 26.84
CA ARG A 156 -11.62 51.92 27.26
C ARG A 156 -10.40 51.95 26.34
N ALA A 157 -9.84 50.79 25.99
CA ALA A 157 -8.72 50.69 25.07
C ALA A 157 -9.04 51.23 23.67
N PHE A 158 -10.20 50.87 23.11
CA PHE A 158 -10.63 51.37 21.79
C PHE A 158 -10.84 52.89 21.76
N ARG A 159 -11.34 53.51 22.85
CA ARG A 159 -11.42 54.97 22.98
C ARG A 159 -10.04 55.64 22.95
N GLN A 160 -9.01 54.99 23.48
CA GLN A 160 -7.65 55.51 23.45
C GLN A 160 -7.02 55.35 22.06
N HIS A 161 -7.18 54.19 21.42
CA HIS A 161 -6.65 53.95 20.08
C HIS A 161 -7.29 54.83 19.01
N ALA A 162 -8.59 55.11 19.12
CA ALA A 162 -9.30 56.00 18.19
C ALA A 162 -8.75 57.44 18.16
N LYS A 163 -7.97 57.86 19.17
CA LYS A 163 -7.28 59.16 19.16
C LYS A 163 -6.00 59.16 18.33
N LYS A 164 -5.44 57.99 18.02
CA LYS A 164 -4.08 57.82 17.46
C LYS A 164 -4.06 57.03 16.14
N GLN A 165 -5.13 56.33 15.79
CA GLN A 165 -5.23 55.46 14.63
C GLN A 165 -6.38 55.91 13.73
N ASP A 166 -6.27 55.62 12.44
CA ASP A 166 -7.31 55.93 11.47
C ASP A 166 -8.59 55.07 11.72
N PRO A 167 -9.77 55.56 11.29
CA PRO A 167 -11.03 54.85 11.49
C PRO A 167 -11.08 53.45 10.86
N GLU A 168 -10.40 53.24 9.72
CA GLU A 168 -10.41 51.97 9.00
C GLU A 168 -9.66 50.87 9.78
N THR A 169 -8.49 51.20 10.33
CA THR A 169 -7.72 50.32 11.22
C THR A 169 -8.53 49.93 12.45
N ILE A 170 -9.22 50.91 13.08
CA ILE A 170 -10.07 50.64 14.25
C ILE A 170 -11.23 49.70 13.88
N GLN A 171 -11.87 49.94 12.73
CA GLN A 171 -12.98 49.10 12.26
C GLN A 171 -12.51 47.69 11.90
N ARG A 172 -11.31 47.55 11.34
CA ARG A 172 -10.67 46.24 11.07
C ARG A 172 -10.48 45.45 12.36
N TRP A 173 -9.92 46.06 13.41
CA TRP A 173 -9.75 45.38 14.71
C TRP A 173 -11.08 45.00 15.37
N ARG A 174 -12.07 45.89 15.31
CA ARG A 174 -13.42 45.59 15.81
C ARG A 174 -14.04 44.40 15.10
N ARG A 175 -13.97 44.37 13.76
CA ARG A 175 -14.48 43.23 12.96
C ARG A 175 -13.82 41.92 13.36
N ALA A 176 -12.49 41.90 13.50
CA ALA A 176 -11.77 40.71 13.92
C ALA A 176 -12.25 40.21 15.30
N LEU A 177 -12.31 41.10 16.30
CA LEU A 177 -12.77 40.75 17.66
C LEU A 177 -14.24 40.33 17.70
N THR A 178 -15.12 40.95 16.92
CA THR A 178 -16.51 40.47 16.78
C THR A 178 -16.56 39.07 16.15
N GLY A 179 -15.68 38.79 15.18
CA GLY A 179 -15.56 37.49 14.52
C GLY A 179 -15.15 36.35 15.45
N VAL A 180 -14.50 36.64 16.59
CA VAL A 180 -14.09 35.62 17.58
C VAL A 180 -15.29 34.84 18.15
N GLY A 181 -16.48 35.44 18.17
CA GLY A 181 -17.70 34.77 18.64
C GLY A 181 -18.14 33.58 17.79
N SER A 182 -17.61 33.45 16.58
CA SER A 182 -17.83 32.28 15.72
C SER A 182 -16.87 31.11 16.03
N LEU A 183 -15.87 31.33 16.89
CA LEU A 183 -14.85 30.35 17.22
C LEU A 183 -15.14 29.70 18.58
N LYS A 184 -14.97 28.38 18.65
CA LYS A 184 -14.97 27.68 19.93
C LYS A 184 -13.61 27.87 20.59
N GLY A 185 -13.60 28.51 21.75
CA GLY A 185 -12.40 28.71 22.58
C GLY A 185 -12.55 28.12 23.97
N TRP A 186 -11.52 28.32 24.81
CA TRP A 186 -11.56 27.92 26.22
C TRP A 186 -11.62 29.13 27.13
N GLU A 187 -12.55 29.10 28.08
CA GLU A 187 -12.62 30.07 29.17
C GLU A 187 -12.12 29.42 30.46
N LEU A 188 -11.07 30.01 31.06
CA LEU A 188 -10.36 29.42 32.20
C LEU A 188 -11.28 29.01 33.36
N LYS A 189 -12.28 29.85 33.66
CA LYS A 189 -13.23 29.62 34.76
C LYS A 189 -14.21 28.49 34.45
N ASN A 190 -14.65 28.35 33.21
CA ASN A 190 -15.68 27.39 32.82
C ASN A 190 -15.12 25.99 32.51
N GLU A 191 -13.95 25.92 31.86
CA GLU A 191 -13.39 24.68 31.33
C GLU A 191 -12.54 23.91 32.35
N ALA A 192 -11.89 24.61 33.27
CA ALA A 192 -10.91 24.03 34.19
C ALA A 192 -11.16 24.38 35.66
N ASN A 193 -12.33 24.92 36.00
CA ASN A 193 -12.64 25.47 37.33
C ASN A 193 -11.56 26.44 37.84
N GLY A 194 -10.94 27.21 36.93
CA GLY A 194 -9.85 28.14 37.26
C GLY A 194 -8.44 27.53 37.32
N HIS A 195 -8.27 26.21 37.18
CA HIS A 195 -6.95 25.58 37.25
C HIS A 195 -6.17 25.68 35.93
N GLN A 196 -5.19 26.58 35.90
CA GLN A 196 -4.36 26.86 34.71
C GLN A 196 -3.66 25.61 34.15
N GLY A 197 -3.07 24.77 35.00
CA GLY A 197 -2.36 23.56 34.55
C GLY A 197 -3.27 22.55 33.83
N LYS A 198 -4.53 22.41 34.28
CA LYS A 198 -5.51 21.54 33.60
C LYS A 198 -5.85 22.09 32.21
N LEU A 199 -6.08 23.40 32.12
CA LEU A 199 -6.36 24.07 30.86
C LEU A 199 -5.19 23.93 29.87
N ILE A 200 -3.94 24.14 30.32
CA ILE A 200 -2.75 23.96 29.50
C ILE A 200 -2.69 22.53 28.93
N LYS A 201 -2.90 21.51 29.77
CA LYS A 201 -2.90 20.10 29.33
C LYS A 201 -3.97 19.83 28.25
N MET A 202 -5.15 20.42 28.38
CA MET A 202 -6.22 20.32 27.37
C MET A 202 -5.82 20.98 26.05
N ILE A 203 -5.24 22.19 26.11
CA ILE A 203 -4.80 22.93 24.92
C ILE A 203 -3.68 22.18 24.20
N VAL A 204 -2.62 21.77 24.90
CA VAL A 204 -1.51 21.00 24.32
C VAL A 204 -2.03 19.74 23.63
N THR A 205 -2.96 19.04 24.29
CA THR A 205 -3.60 17.85 23.70
C THR A 205 -4.37 18.18 22.42
N LYS A 206 -5.15 19.28 22.42
CA LYS A 206 -5.92 19.70 21.23
C LYS A 206 -5.00 20.11 20.09
N VAL A 207 -3.98 20.93 20.36
CA VAL A 207 -2.99 21.37 19.36
C VAL A 207 -2.29 20.15 18.74
N PHE A 208 -1.78 19.24 19.57
CA PHE A 208 -1.10 18.04 19.10
C PHE A 208 -1.99 17.19 18.18
N ARG A 209 -3.29 17.05 18.51
CA ARG A 209 -4.26 16.35 17.66
C ARG A 209 -4.50 17.06 16.32
N GLU A 210 -4.70 18.38 16.32
CA GLU A 210 -4.91 19.14 15.08
C GLU A 210 -3.69 19.05 14.15
N LEU A 211 -2.48 19.12 14.72
CA LEU A 211 -1.25 18.89 13.97
C LEU A 211 -1.23 17.47 13.39
N LYS A 212 -1.60 16.44 14.16
CA LYS A 212 -1.68 15.06 13.65
C LYS A 212 -2.73 14.87 12.55
N LYS A 213 -3.90 15.51 12.64
CA LYS A 213 -4.93 15.46 11.59
C LYS A 213 -4.39 15.98 10.26
N ALA A 214 -3.62 17.07 10.27
CA ALA A 214 -2.99 17.62 9.08
C ALA A 214 -1.97 16.66 8.42
N HIS A 215 -1.34 15.76 9.18
CA HIS A 215 -0.42 14.75 8.65
C HIS A 215 -1.14 13.51 8.09
N LEU A 216 -2.42 13.34 8.39
CA LEU A 216 -3.24 12.21 7.92
C LEU A 216 -3.95 12.50 6.60
N CYS A 217 -3.66 13.62 5.92
CA CYS A 217 -4.27 14.04 4.66
C CYS A 217 -4.59 12.86 3.74
N VAL A 218 -5.86 12.46 3.73
CA VAL A 218 -6.36 11.43 2.82
C VAL A 218 -6.72 12.16 1.52
N ASN A 219 -6.18 11.68 0.40
CA ASN A 219 -6.42 12.26 -0.93
C ASN A 219 -7.92 12.50 -1.17
N ASN A 220 -8.31 13.68 -1.64
CA ASN A 220 -9.72 14.03 -1.91
C ASN A 220 -10.39 13.13 -2.98
N ASN A 221 -9.62 12.29 -3.67
CA ASN A 221 -10.10 11.37 -4.69
C ASN A 221 -10.59 10.01 -4.15
N LEU A 222 -11.02 9.92 -2.88
CA LEU A 222 -11.61 8.69 -2.36
C LEU A 222 -12.88 8.27 -3.15
N VAL A 223 -13.04 6.96 -3.34
CA VAL A 223 -14.20 6.35 -3.99
C VAL A 223 -14.52 5.04 -3.26
N GLY A 224 -15.80 4.82 -2.93
CA GLY A 224 -16.29 3.53 -2.42
C GLY A 224 -15.89 3.15 -0.98
N ILE A 225 -15.20 4.02 -0.25
CA ILE A 225 -14.64 3.70 1.09
C ILE A 225 -15.70 3.62 2.19
N ASP A 226 -16.83 4.31 2.05
CA ASP A 226 -17.81 4.49 3.14
C ASP A 226 -18.30 3.17 3.75
N ASN A 227 -18.56 2.17 2.92
CA ASN A 227 -19.04 0.87 3.38
C ASN A 227 -17.95 0.10 4.15
N HIS A 228 -16.71 0.12 3.65
CA HIS A 228 -15.56 -0.48 4.33
C HIS A 228 -15.28 0.23 5.65
N MET A 229 -15.31 1.57 5.66
CA MET A 229 -15.13 2.38 6.88
C MET A 229 -16.20 2.04 7.92
N LYS A 230 -17.48 2.03 7.55
CA LYS A 230 -18.59 1.66 8.45
C LYS A 230 -18.46 0.23 8.96
N ALA A 231 -17.98 -0.72 8.15
CA ALA A 231 -17.74 -2.09 8.57
C ALA A 231 -16.64 -2.15 9.65
N VAL A 232 -15.48 -1.52 9.40
CA VAL A 232 -14.37 -1.49 10.36
C VAL A 232 -14.76 -0.76 11.65
N ILE A 233 -15.44 0.39 11.58
CA ILE A 233 -15.92 1.12 12.77
C ILE A 233 -16.87 0.26 13.61
N ARG A 234 -17.79 -0.49 12.97
CA ARG A 234 -18.67 -1.44 13.68
C ARG A 234 -17.87 -2.54 14.38
N MET A 235 -16.85 -3.09 13.72
CA MET A 235 -15.96 -4.09 14.32
C MET A 235 -15.15 -3.51 15.49
N LEU A 236 -14.78 -2.22 15.45
CA LEU A 236 -14.12 -1.54 16.56
C LEU A 236 -15.09 -1.38 17.73
N SER A 237 -16.36 -1.07 17.46
CA SER A 237 -17.37 -0.64 18.44
C SER A 237 -16.77 0.33 19.45
N VAL A 238 -16.49 1.55 18.99
CA VAL A 238 -15.67 2.57 19.67
C VAL A 238 -16.11 2.84 21.12
N ASP A 239 -17.40 2.71 21.42
CA ASP A 239 -17.97 2.98 22.76
C ASP A 239 -17.85 1.81 23.74
N ALA A 240 -17.45 0.62 23.29
CA ALA A 240 -17.33 -0.55 24.17
C ALA A 240 -16.17 -0.37 25.18
N PRO A 241 -16.36 -0.74 26.46
CA PRO A 241 -15.39 -0.48 27.51
C PRO A 241 -14.26 -1.52 27.58
N ASP A 242 -13.93 -2.19 26.46
CA ASP A 242 -12.88 -3.22 26.33
C ASP A 242 -11.70 -2.73 25.48
N VAL A 243 -10.62 -3.50 25.41
CA VAL A 243 -9.49 -3.27 24.47
C VAL A 243 -9.67 -4.15 23.25
N ARG A 244 -9.51 -3.60 22.04
CA ARG A 244 -9.69 -4.38 20.80
C ARG A 244 -8.62 -4.12 19.78
N PHE A 245 -8.26 -5.19 19.11
CA PHE A 245 -7.36 -5.21 17.98
C PHE A 245 -8.09 -5.57 16.70
N ILE A 246 -7.83 -4.81 15.65
CA ILE A 246 -8.33 -5.09 14.30
C ILE A 246 -7.17 -5.18 13.33
N GLY A 247 -7.07 -6.31 12.64
CA GLY A 247 -6.19 -6.48 11.50
C GLY A 247 -6.93 -6.22 10.19
N ILE A 248 -6.52 -5.19 9.45
CA ILE A 248 -6.95 -4.93 8.08
C ILE A 248 -5.95 -5.65 7.15
N TRP A 249 -6.41 -6.68 6.46
CA TRP A 249 -5.57 -7.60 5.70
C TRP A 249 -5.95 -7.61 4.21
N GLY A 250 -5.00 -7.97 3.36
CA GLY A 250 -5.17 -8.10 1.91
C GLY A 250 -3.90 -7.82 1.12
N MET A 251 -4.00 -7.98 -0.20
CA MET A 251 -2.90 -7.82 -1.16
C MET A 251 -2.26 -6.43 -1.14
N GLY A 252 -0.99 -6.32 -1.57
CA GLY A 252 -0.33 -5.04 -1.80
C GLY A 252 -1.11 -4.14 -2.77
N GLY A 253 -1.25 -2.85 -2.44
CA GLY A 253 -1.95 -1.87 -3.31
C GLY A 253 -3.48 -1.88 -3.25
N ILE A 254 -4.10 -2.74 -2.44
CA ILE A 254 -5.57 -2.86 -2.31
C ILE A 254 -6.24 -1.72 -1.51
N GLY A 255 -5.48 -0.80 -0.92
CA GLY A 255 -6.02 0.35 -0.19
C GLY A 255 -6.17 0.20 1.33
N LYS A 256 -5.52 -0.80 1.96
CA LYS A 256 -5.55 -1.01 3.42
C LYS A 256 -5.14 0.22 4.22
N THR A 257 -3.99 0.81 3.90
CA THR A 257 -3.45 2.02 4.54
C THR A 257 -4.43 3.19 4.42
N THR A 258 -5.02 3.37 3.23
CA THR A 258 -6.02 4.42 2.98
C THR A 258 -7.27 4.21 3.85
N LEU A 259 -7.82 2.99 3.88
CA LEU A 259 -8.97 2.66 4.72
C LEU A 259 -8.66 2.89 6.20
N ALA A 260 -7.50 2.44 6.67
CA ALA A 260 -7.09 2.59 8.06
C ALA A 260 -6.92 4.06 8.46
N LYS A 261 -6.31 4.88 7.60
CA LYS A 261 -6.18 6.34 7.82
C LYS A 261 -7.54 7.04 7.92
N VAL A 262 -8.49 6.69 7.03
CA VAL A 262 -9.85 7.25 7.07
C VAL A 262 -10.57 6.87 8.37
N VAL A 263 -10.53 5.60 8.76
CA VAL A 263 -11.13 5.12 10.02
C VAL A 263 -10.49 5.80 11.22
N TYR A 264 -9.15 5.84 11.26
CA TYR A 264 -8.38 6.46 12.34
C TYR A 264 -8.72 7.94 12.49
N HIS A 265 -8.81 8.67 11.38
CA HIS A 265 -9.20 10.08 11.38
C HIS A 265 -10.63 10.28 11.91
N GLN A 266 -11.58 9.41 11.53
CA GLN A 266 -12.98 9.51 11.89
C GLN A 266 -13.24 9.36 13.39
N ILE A 267 -12.45 8.52 14.08
CA ILE A 267 -12.66 8.18 15.51
C ILE A 267 -11.62 8.83 16.43
N LEU A 268 -10.71 9.65 15.88
CA LEU A 268 -9.56 10.20 16.60
C LEU A 268 -9.96 10.97 17.86
N ASP A 269 -11.08 11.68 17.80
CA ASP A 269 -11.51 12.60 18.86
C ASP A 269 -12.07 11.86 20.10
N ASP A 270 -12.36 10.56 20.00
CA ASP A 270 -12.95 9.73 21.06
C ASP A 270 -11.91 9.15 22.04
N PHE A 271 -10.62 9.46 21.86
CA PHE A 271 -9.49 8.88 22.61
C PHE A 271 -8.61 9.94 23.29
N ASP A 272 -7.96 9.56 24.39
CA ASP A 272 -7.14 10.47 25.19
C ASP A 272 -5.81 10.80 24.49
N SER A 273 -5.24 9.78 23.86
CA SER A 273 -3.99 9.86 23.12
C SER A 273 -3.98 8.91 21.93
N CYS A 274 -3.14 9.25 20.96
CA CYS A 274 -3.15 8.56 19.67
C CYS A 274 -1.76 8.52 19.03
N SER A 275 -1.45 7.42 18.36
CA SER A 275 -0.21 7.25 17.61
C SER A 275 -0.46 6.56 16.29
N PHE A 276 0.24 7.02 15.26
CA PHE A 276 0.25 6.42 13.94
C PHE A 276 1.70 6.11 13.59
N LEU A 277 2.03 4.82 13.51
CA LEU A 277 3.32 4.34 13.06
C LEU A 277 3.20 3.89 11.61
N GLN A 278 3.78 4.68 10.71
CA GLN A 278 3.78 4.42 9.28
C GLN A 278 4.93 3.48 8.90
N ASP A 279 4.69 2.61 7.90
CA ASP A 279 5.70 1.76 7.26
C ASP A 279 6.54 0.95 8.27
N VAL A 280 5.87 0.22 9.17
CA VAL A 280 6.49 -0.55 10.27
C VAL A 280 7.51 -1.58 9.74
N ARG A 281 7.17 -2.33 8.69
CA ARG A 281 8.11 -3.23 8.01
C ARG A 281 9.38 -2.51 7.59
N GLU A 282 9.23 -1.39 6.88
CA GLU A 282 10.37 -0.69 6.31
C GLU A 282 11.25 -0.07 7.41
N THR A 283 10.63 0.58 8.39
CA THR A 283 11.34 1.20 9.52
C THR A 283 12.09 0.18 10.36
N SER A 284 11.47 -0.97 10.64
CA SER A 284 12.12 -2.05 11.42
C SER A 284 13.24 -2.75 10.64
N GLY A 285 13.12 -2.92 9.32
CA GLY A 285 14.13 -3.56 8.48
C GLY A 285 15.34 -2.67 8.13
N ARG A 286 15.20 -1.34 8.17
CA ARG A 286 16.27 -0.38 7.80
C ARG A 286 17.50 -0.42 8.70
N SER A 287 17.35 -0.81 9.97
CA SER A 287 18.47 -0.90 10.91
C SER A 287 18.17 -1.87 12.04
N HIS A 288 19.23 -2.39 12.68
CA HIS A 288 19.12 -3.20 13.91
C HIS A 288 18.37 -2.50 15.06
N ASN A 289 18.15 -1.18 14.98
CA ASN A 289 17.45 -0.36 15.98
C ASN A 289 16.05 0.10 15.54
N GLY A 290 15.58 -0.32 14.36
CA GLY A 290 14.33 0.17 13.81
C GLY A 290 13.12 -0.08 14.72
N LEU A 291 13.03 -1.26 15.35
CA LEU A 291 11.97 -1.55 16.34
C LEU A 291 12.05 -0.64 17.57
N ARG A 292 13.25 -0.34 18.08
CA ARG A 292 13.43 0.56 19.21
C ARG A 292 13.01 1.99 18.87
N GLN A 293 13.28 2.43 17.65
CA GLN A 293 12.83 3.73 17.15
C GLN A 293 11.29 3.80 17.07
N LEU A 294 10.65 2.72 16.63
CA LEU A 294 9.18 2.63 16.60
C LEU A 294 8.57 2.64 18.00
N GLN A 295 9.14 1.91 18.96
CA GLN A 295 8.73 1.97 20.36
C GLN A 295 8.89 3.38 20.94
N SER A 296 10.03 4.02 20.67
CA SER A 296 10.32 5.39 21.10
C SER A 296 9.29 6.38 20.56
N GLN A 297 8.98 6.27 19.27
CA GLN A 297 7.96 7.10 18.61
C GLN A 297 6.57 6.86 19.21
N LEU A 298 6.20 5.59 19.45
CA LEU A 298 4.92 5.24 20.04
C LEU A 298 4.76 5.84 21.44
N VAL A 299 5.81 5.75 22.27
CA VAL A 299 5.79 6.34 23.62
C VAL A 299 5.71 7.85 23.57
N ALA A 300 6.53 8.50 22.74
CA ALA A 300 6.55 9.95 22.56
C ALA A 300 5.18 10.47 22.11
N ASP A 301 4.55 9.80 21.15
CA ASP A 301 3.23 10.14 20.63
C ASP A 301 2.13 10.04 21.68
N LEU A 302 2.13 8.96 22.45
CA LEU A 302 1.08 8.68 23.43
C LEU A 302 1.24 9.53 24.70
N LEU A 303 2.47 9.79 25.13
CA LEU A 303 2.75 10.65 26.29
C LEU A 303 2.84 12.14 25.95
N LYS A 304 2.93 12.49 24.67
CA LYS A 304 3.13 13.88 24.17
C LYS A 304 4.41 14.47 24.77
N CYS A 305 5.51 13.74 24.60
CA CYS A 305 6.83 14.12 25.09
C CYS A 305 7.89 13.91 24.01
N ASP A 306 9.11 14.36 24.28
CA ASP A 306 10.26 14.05 23.45
C ASP A 306 10.51 12.54 23.35
N ARG A 307 11.16 12.13 22.26
CA ARG A 307 11.53 10.75 22.01
C ARG A 307 12.49 10.23 23.07
N LEU A 308 12.20 9.03 23.57
CA LEU A 308 13.02 8.33 24.55
C LEU A 308 13.97 7.37 23.84
N GLU A 309 15.21 7.27 24.29
CA GLU A 309 16.12 6.23 23.83
C GLU A 309 16.03 5.01 24.76
N PHE A 310 15.74 3.85 24.19
CA PHE A 310 15.69 2.58 24.93
C PHE A 310 16.97 1.77 24.72
N ALA A 311 17.53 1.26 25.81
CA ALA A 311 18.70 0.39 25.79
C ALA A 311 18.40 -0.95 25.11
N SER A 312 17.16 -1.46 25.23
CA SER A 312 16.71 -2.70 24.59
C SER A 312 15.23 -2.63 24.17
N ILE A 313 14.80 -3.61 23.36
CA ILE A 313 13.39 -3.77 22.98
C ILE A 313 12.54 -4.11 24.21
N ASP A 314 13.04 -4.95 25.12
CA ASP A 314 12.34 -5.37 26.34
C ASP A 314 12.12 -4.20 27.32
N GLU A 315 13.06 -3.26 27.39
CA GLU A 315 12.88 -2.02 28.14
C GLU A 315 11.72 -1.20 27.55
N GLY A 316 11.71 -1.03 26.22
CA GLY A 316 10.62 -0.37 25.50
C GLY A 316 9.27 -1.03 25.77
N ILE A 317 9.18 -2.36 25.71
CA ILE A 317 7.99 -3.15 26.06
C ILE A 317 7.56 -2.84 27.50
N SER A 318 8.48 -2.92 28.46
CA SER A 318 8.19 -2.70 29.87
C SER A 318 7.64 -1.29 30.14
N VAL A 319 8.16 -0.28 29.43
CA VAL A 319 7.65 1.10 29.49
C VAL A 319 6.26 1.21 28.88
N LEU A 320 6.03 0.64 27.69
CA LEU A 320 4.72 0.63 27.04
C LEU A 320 3.66 0.02 27.97
N LYS A 321 3.91 -1.20 28.50
CA LYS A 321 3.00 -1.90 29.42
C LYS A 321 2.66 -1.06 30.64
N ARG A 322 3.69 -0.51 31.31
CA ARG A 322 3.51 0.23 32.56
C ARG A 322 2.79 1.56 32.35
N ARG A 323 3.05 2.26 31.25
CA ARG A 323 2.56 3.63 31.04
C ARG A 323 1.15 3.71 30.46
N PHE A 324 0.75 2.72 29.64
CA PHE A 324 -0.51 2.80 28.88
C PHE A 324 -1.65 1.93 29.44
N ARG A 325 -1.40 1.14 30.48
CA ARG A 325 -2.37 0.24 31.12
C ARG A 325 -3.66 0.91 31.59
N GLU A 326 -3.63 2.22 31.86
CA GLU A 326 -4.79 2.99 32.32
C GLU A 326 -5.27 4.03 31.30
N MET A 327 -4.64 4.10 30.13
CA MET A 327 -4.94 5.12 29.12
C MET A 327 -5.84 4.57 28.02
N LYS A 328 -6.88 5.33 27.65
CA LYS A 328 -7.71 5.03 26.47
C LYS A 328 -7.00 5.54 25.22
N VAL A 329 -6.34 4.65 24.48
CA VAL A 329 -5.49 5.00 23.33
C VAL A 329 -6.04 4.50 22.01
N LEU A 330 -5.74 5.24 20.94
CA LEU A 330 -5.93 4.83 19.55
C LEU A 330 -4.58 4.67 18.86
N ILE A 331 -4.25 3.45 18.41
CA ILE A 331 -2.97 3.15 17.75
C ILE A 331 -3.25 2.64 16.34
N LEU A 332 -2.56 3.18 15.34
CA LEU A 332 -2.52 2.64 13.98
C LEU A 332 -1.10 2.17 13.66
N LEU A 333 -0.93 0.87 13.44
CA LEU A 333 0.30 0.23 12.99
C LEU A 333 0.16 -0.12 11.51
N ASP A 334 0.86 0.59 10.63
CA ASP A 334 0.74 0.40 9.19
C ASP A 334 1.88 -0.43 8.61
N ASP A 335 1.52 -1.40 7.77
CA ASP A 335 2.40 -2.31 7.04
C ASP A 335 3.26 -3.19 7.96
N VAL A 336 2.63 -3.82 8.96
CA VAL A 336 3.23 -4.85 9.81
C VAL A 336 3.38 -6.15 9.00
N ASP A 337 4.56 -6.79 9.02
CA ASP A 337 4.83 -7.99 8.22
C ASP A 337 5.24 -9.24 9.03
N SER A 338 5.54 -9.08 10.33
CA SER A 338 5.94 -10.18 11.20
C SER A 338 5.31 -10.11 12.59
N VAL A 339 5.22 -11.27 13.23
CA VAL A 339 4.72 -11.40 14.62
C VAL A 339 5.65 -10.69 15.60
N ASP A 340 6.95 -10.65 15.35
CA ASP A 340 7.92 -10.02 16.26
C ASP A 340 7.77 -8.49 16.31
N GLN A 341 7.42 -7.86 15.19
CA GLN A 341 7.05 -6.44 15.18
C GLN A 341 5.83 -6.18 16.06
N LEU A 342 4.79 -7.02 15.94
CA LEU A 342 3.58 -6.85 16.74
C LEU A 342 3.86 -7.10 18.22
N LYS A 343 4.63 -8.13 18.56
CA LYS A 343 5.08 -8.43 19.93
C LYS A 343 5.89 -7.29 20.55
N ALA A 344 6.67 -6.56 19.75
CA ALA A 344 7.46 -5.44 20.24
C ALA A 344 6.63 -4.16 20.47
N LEU A 345 5.50 -3.99 19.77
CA LEU A 345 4.75 -2.73 19.72
C LEU A 345 3.40 -2.77 20.44
N ALA A 346 2.64 -3.86 20.30
CA ALA A 346 1.30 -3.99 20.85
C ALA A 346 0.92 -5.48 20.97
N ALA A 347 1.57 -6.18 21.89
CA ALA A 347 1.45 -7.64 21.98
C ALA A 347 0.22 -8.11 22.73
N GLU A 348 -0.23 -7.40 23.78
CA GLU A 348 -1.26 -7.85 24.73
C GLU A 348 -2.31 -6.80 25.06
N LEU A 349 -3.54 -7.26 25.38
CA LEU A 349 -4.67 -6.39 25.75
C LEU A 349 -4.38 -5.59 27.04
N ASP A 350 -3.67 -6.19 27.99
CA ASP A 350 -3.39 -5.61 29.30
C ASP A 350 -2.32 -4.51 29.28
N TRP A 351 -1.72 -4.25 28.11
CA TRP A 351 -0.85 -3.09 27.89
C TRP A 351 -1.63 -1.79 27.88
N PHE A 352 -2.93 -1.84 27.61
CA PHE A 352 -3.75 -0.68 27.31
C PHE A 352 -4.95 -0.56 28.25
N GLY A 353 -5.37 0.68 28.50
CA GLY A 353 -6.54 0.98 29.31
C GLY A 353 -7.84 0.65 28.59
N GLN A 354 -8.91 0.51 29.38
CA GLN A 354 -10.24 0.19 28.86
C GLN A 354 -10.71 1.19 27.80
N GLY A 355 -11.37 0.68 26.76
CA GLY A 355 -11.81 1.47 25.62
C GLY A 355 -10.74 1.71 24.54
N SER A 356 -9.53 1.15 24.67
CA SER A 356 -8.46 1.32 23.68
C SER A 356 -8.71 0.56 22.38
N ARG A 357 -8.26 1.12 21.25
CA ARG A 357 -8.41 0.53 19.91
C ARG A 357 -7.07 0.51 19.18
N ILE A 358 -6.69 -0.67 18.70
CA ILE A 358 -5.46 -0.88 17.94
C ILE A 358 -5.84 -1.36 16.55
N ILE A 359 -5.45 -0.60 15.52
CA ILE A 359 -5.68 -0.90 14.11
C ILE A 359 -4.34 -1.29 13.51
N ILE A 360 -4.29 -2.43 12.84
CA ILE A 360 -3.10 -2.97 12.20
C ILE A 360 -3.40 -3.14 10.72
N THR A 361 -2.54 -2.66 9.84
CA THR A 361 -2.61 -3.04 8.42
C THR A 361 -1.50 -4.03 8.12
N THR A 362 -1.82 -5.08 7.36
CA THR A 362 -0.83 -6.10 7.00
C THR A 362 -1.13 -6.75 5.65
N ARG A 363 -0.07 -7.22 4.98
CA ARG A 363 -0.17 -8.11 3.82
C ARG A 363 -0.10 -9.57 4.22
N ASN A 364 0.47 -9.86 5.39
CA ASN A 364 0.71 -11.19 5.93
C ASN A 364 -0.29 -11.44 7.06
N LYS A 365 -1.31 -12.26 6.81
CA LYS A 365 -2.28 -12.63 7.85
C LYS A 365 -1.60 -13.32 9.04
N GLY A 366 -0.51 -14.05 8.80
CA GLY A 366 0.29 -14.71 9.83
C GLY A 366 0.93 -13.73 10.82
N ALA A 367 1.15 -12.47 10.44
CA ALA A 367 1.65 -11.44 11.35
C ALA A 367 0.66 -11.09 12.48
N LEU A 368 -0.61 -11.50 12.35
CA LEU A 368 -1.67 -11.32 13.34
C LEU A 368 -1.86 -12.55 14.25
N GLU A 369 -1.08 -13.62 14.07
CA GLU A 369 -1.16 -14.86 14.85
C GLU A 369 -0.42 -14.71 16.20
N VAL A 370 -0.91 -13.79 17.03
CA VAL A 370 -0.53 -13.74 18.44
C VAL A 370 -1.66 -14.35 19.28
N PRO A 371 -1.43 -14.70 20.56
CA PRO A 371 -2.41 -15.39 21.41
C PRO A 371 -3.75 -14.66 21.62
N GLN A 372 -3.92 -13.44 21.12
CA GLN A 372 -5.16 -12.67 21.23
C GLN A 372 -6.08 -12.87 20.03
N GLU A 373 -7.38 -12.81 20.32
CA GLU A 373 -8.40 -12.78 19.29
C GLU A 373 -8.38 -11.43 18.54
N HIS A 374 -7.64 -11.39 17.43
CA HIS A 374 -7.73 -10.29 16.47
C HIS A 374 -8.97 -10.41 15.62
N ARG A 375 -9.76 -9.33 15.52
CA ARG A 375 -10.81 -9.25 14.49
C ARG A 375 -10.15 -8.90 13.17
N VAL A 376 -10.25 -9.78 12.17
CA VAL A 376 -9.61 -9.57 10.86
C VAL A 376 -10.65 -9.08 9.86
N TYR A 377 -10.34 -7.98 9.17
CA TYR A 377 -11.09 -7.44 8.06
C TYR A 377 -10.29 -7.59 6.77
N GLU A 378 -10.73 -8.49 5.88
CA GLU A 378 -10.15 -8.62 4.54
C GLU A 378 -10.68 -7.52 3.62
N VAL A 379 -9.76 -6.74 3.05
CA VAL A 379 -10.10 -5.73 2.04
C VAL A 379 -10.22 -6.40 0.67
N LYS A 380 -11.40 -6.28 0.08
CA LYS A 380 -11.70 -6.82 -1.25
C LYS A 380 -11.34 -5.83 -2.36
N GLU A 381 -11.25 -6.36 -3.57
CA GLU A 381 -11.07 -5.63 -4.81
C GLU A 381 -12.21 -4.62 -5.03
N MET A 382 -11.94 -3.49 -5.70
CA MET A 382 -12.96 -2.49 -5.97
C MET A 382 -13.99 -3.00 -6.96
N GLU A 383 -15.27 -2.69 -6.69
CA GLU A 383 -16.35 -2.93 -7.64
C GLU A 383 -16.13 -2.16 -8.95
N LYS A 384 -16.58 -2.73 -10.07
CA LYS A 384 -16.25 -2.25 -11.43
C LYS A 384 -16.55 -0.77 -11.62
N GLU A 385 -17.72 -0.32 -11.17
CA GLU A 385 -18.17 1.08 -11.31
C GLU A 385 -17.31 2.03 -10.47
N GLN A 386 -16.96 1.62 -9.24
CA GLN A 386 -16.11 2.40 -8.34
C GLN A 386 -14.67 2.46 -8.86
N ALA A 387 -14.16 1.36 -9.41
CA ALA A 387 -12.85 1.29 -10.04
C ALA A 387 -12.77 2.22 -11.26
N LEU A 388 -13.83 2.24 -12.09
CA LEU A 388 -13.93 3.15 -13.23
C LEU A 388 -13.96 4.62 -12.78
N GLN A 389 -14.76 4.95 -11.77
CA GLN A 389 -14.81 6.29 -11.21
C GLN A 389 -13.44 6.74 -10.68
N LEU A 390 -12.75 5.89 -9.90
CA LEU A 390 -11.42 6.20 -9.38
C LEU A 390 -10.43 6.46 -10.53
N PHE A 391 -10.39 5.58 -11.53
CA PHE A 391 -9.55 5.77 -12.70
C PHE A 391 -9.84 7.09 -13.42
N CYS A 392 -11.12 7.46 -13.61
CA CYS A 392 -11.50 8.72 -14.23
C CYS A 392 -11.10 9.94 -13.40
N LYS A 393 -11.18 9.89 -12.06
CA LYS A 393 -10.70 10.99 -11.20
C LYS A 393 -9.21 11.25 -11.41
N HIS A 394 -8.40 10.22 -11.61
CA HIS A 394 -6.96 10.36 -11.85
C HIS A 394 -6.62 10.72 -13.31
N ALA A 395 -7.26 10.09 -14.28
CA ALA A 395 -6.97 10.28 -15.70
C ALA A 395 -7.61 11.54 -16.30
N LEU A 396 -8.86 11.83 -15.92
CA LEU A 396 -9.71 12.81 -16.57
C LEU A 396 -10.15 13.96 -15.64
N ARG A 397 -9.91 13.85 -14.33
CA ARG A 397 -10.41 14.80 -13.30
C ARG A 397 -11.93 14.90 -13.25
N THR A 398 -12.60 13.81 -13.61
CA THR A 398 -14.06 13.67 -13.62
C THR A 398 -14.47 12.33 -13.00
N ASP A 399 -15.72 12.19 -12.57
CA ASP A 399 -16.23 10.94 -12.01
C ASP A 399 -16.55 9.87 -13.08
N ALA A 400 -16.60 10.26 -14.35
CA ALA A 400 -16.97 9.35 -15.45
C ALA A 400 -16.15 9.63 -16.72
N PRO A 401 -15.97 8.62 -17.59
CA PRO A 401 -15.26 8.79 -18.84
C PRO A 401 -16.10 9.52 -19.88
N THR A 402 -15.42 10.21 -20.80
CA THR A 402 -16.07 10.77 -22.00
C THR A 402 -16.54 9.63 -22.91
N VAL A 403 -17.56 9.88 -23.75
CA VAL A 403 -18.09 8.88 -24.69
C VAL A 403 -16.97 8.26 -25.56
N ARG A 404 -16.02 9.09 -26.00
CA ARG A 404 -14.89 8.68 -26.84
C ARG A 404 -13.91 7.73 -26.13
N LEU A 405 -13.67 7.92 -24.82
CA LEU A 405 -12.70 7.13 -24.05
C LEU A 405 -13.35 6.04 -23.19
N ARG A 406 -14.67 5.91 -23.20
CA ARG A 406 -15.41 4.98 -22.34
C ARG A 406 -14.95 3.54 -22.50
N SER A 407 -14.95 3.01 -23.73
CA SER A 407 -14.54 1.63 -23.99
C SER A 407 -13.11 1.35 -23.53
N LEU A 408 -12.17 2.24 -23.89
CA LEU A 408 -10.77 2.08 -23.52
C LEU A 408 -10.55 2.21 -22.00
N SER A 409 -11.30 3.08 -21.32
CA SER A 409 -11.26 3.20 -19.86
C SER A 409 -11.75 1.93 -19.19
N GLU A 410 -12.87 1.37 -19.65
CA GLU A 410 -13.42 0.11 -19.15
C GLU A 410 -12.46 -1.07 -19.37
N GLU A 411 -11.79 -1.13 -20.53
CA GLU A 411 -10.78 -2.15 -20.81
C GLU A 411 -9.55 -2.03 -19.92
N ILE A 412 -9.05 -0.81 -19.67
CA ILE A 412 -7.93 -0.57 -18.76
C ILE A 412 -8.32 -0.97 -17.33
N VAL A 413 -9.50 -0.54 -16.85
CA VAL A 413 -10.00 -0.88 -15.51
C VAL A 413 -10.18 -2.40 -15.36
N LYS A 414 -10.69 -3.07 -16.39
CA LYS A 414 -10.77 -4.54 -16.39
C LYS A 414 -9.39 -5.17 -16.25
N ARG A 415 -8.36 -4.61 -16.92
CA ARG A 415 -6.98 -5.10 -16.83
C ARG A 415 -6.34 -4.87 -15.47
N THR A 416 -6.67 -3.80 -14.75
CA THR A 416 -6.13 -3.57 -13.40
C THR A 416 -6.77 -4.46 -12.33
N GLY A 417 -7.86 -5.17 -12.66
CA GLY A 417 -8.56 -6.07 -11.74
C GLY A 417 -9.23 -5.36 -10.57
N GLY A 418 -9.49 -4.05 -10.68
CA GLY A 418 -10.04 -3.27 -9.57
C GLY A 418 -9.03 -2.96 -8.45
N LEU A 419 -7.73 -3.07 -8.72
CA LEU A 419 -6.66 -2.72 -7.77
C LEU A 419 -6.47 -1.18 -7.69
N PRO A 420 -6.78 -0.51 -6.56
CA PRO A 420 -6.70 0.96 -6.44
C PRO A 420 -5.37 1.56 -6.87
N LEU A 421 -4.25 0.99 -6.41
CA LEU A 421 -2.91 1.48 -6.75
C LEU A 421 -2.67 1.48 -8.26
N ALA A 422 -3.09 0.43 -8.96
CA ALA A 422 -2.93 0.34 -10.41
C ALA A 422 -3.79 1.38 -11.14
N LEU A 423 -5.03 1.58 -10.69
CA LEU A 423 -5.95 2.59 -11.24
C LEU A 423 -5.38 4.01 -11.09
N GLU A 424 -4.85 4.35 -9.91
CA GLU A 424 -4.26 5.65 -9.61
C GLU A 424 -2.99 5.90 -10.44
N VAL A 425 -2.03 4.97 -10.46
CA VAL A 425 -0.76 5.11 -11.19
C VAL A 425 -1.01 5.24 -12.69
N ILE A 426 -1.81 4.34 -13.26
CA ILE A 426 -2.07 4.32 -14.70
C ILE A 426 -2.93 5.53 -15.10
N GLY A 427 -3.96 5.85 -14.31
CA GLY A 427 -4.81 7.02 -14.56
C GLY A 427 -3.99 8.31 -14.56
N SER A 428 -3.16 8.50 -13.53
CA SER A 428 -2.31 9.70 -13.41
C SER A 428 -1.30 9.81 -14.55
N PHE A 429 -0.72 8.69 -15.01
CA PHE A 429 0.17 8.67 -16.18
C PHE A 429 -0.53 9.09 -17.47
N LEU A 430 -1.79 8.68 -17.64
CA LEU A 430 -2.59 8.95 -18.83
C LEU A 430 -3.23 10.34 -18.85
N HIS A 431 -3.13 11.09 -17.75
CA HIS A 431 -3.67 12.43 -17.65
C HIS A 431 -3.06 13.37 -18.69
N GLY A 432 -3.92 14.04 -19.47
CA GLY A 432 -3.51 14.96 -20.54
C GLY A 432 -2.82 14.30 -21.74
N LYS A 433 -2.83 12.96 -21.85
CA LYS A 433 -2.20 12.23 -22.97
C LYS A 433 -3.17 12.02 -24.14
N SER A 434 -2.60 11.80 -25.32
CA SER A 434 -3.37 11.49 -26.53
C SER A 434 -4.01 10.10 -26.47
N GLU A 435 -5.10 9.90 -27.22
CA GLU A 435 -5.76 8.60 -27.35
C GLU A 435 -4.81 7.49 -27.83
N ASP A 436 -3.85 7.82 -28.71
CA ASP A 436 -2.85 6.86 -29.16
C ASP A 436 -1.93 6.40 -28.03
N THR A 437 -1.58 7.31 -27.10
CA THR A 437 -0.83 6.97 -25.89
C THR A 437 -1.65 6.05 -24.98
N TRP A 438 -2.96 6.30 -24.86
CA TRP A 438 -3.85 5.41 -24.11
C TRP A 438 -3.90 4.01 -24.71
N LYS A 439 -4.07 3.91 -26.05
CA LYS A 439 -4.06 2.63 -26.77
C LYS A 439 -2.73 1.91 -26.59
N ALA A 440 -1.60 2.59 -26.76
CA ALA A 440 -0.27 2.01 -26.56
C ALA A 440 -0.06 1.52 -25.11
N THR A 441 -0.54 2.29 -24.13
CA THR A 441 -0.49 1.92 -22.71
C THR A 441 -1.33 0.68 -22.44
N TYR A 442 -2.56 0.64 -22.96
CA TYR A 442 -3.42 -0.54 -22.86
C TYR A 442 -2.77 -1.79 -23.48
N GLN A 443 -2.17 -1.69 -24.67
CA GLN A 443 -1.46 -2.82 -25.27
C GLN A 443 -0.27 -3.29 -24.41
N LYS A 444 0.48 -2.36 -23.81
CA LYS A 444 1.57 -2.71 -22.89
C LYS A 444 1.07 -3.44 -21.63
N LEU A 445 -0.06 -2.99 -21.07
CA LEU A 445 -0.69 -3.61 -19.90
C LEU A 445 -1.21 -5.02 -20.16
N LYS A 446 -1.42 -5.42 -21.43
CA LYS A 446 -1.72 -6.81 -21.77
C LYS A 446 -0.55 -7.76 -21.54
N ILE A 447 0.67 -7.22 -21.46
CA ILE A 447 1.89 -8.00 -21.38
C ILE A 447 2.37 -8.03 -19.93
N VAL A 448 2.58 -6.86 -19.31
CA VAL A 448 3.11 -6.74 -17.94
C VAL A 448 2.43 -5.59 -17.19
N PRO A 449 2.38 -5.65 -15.85
CA PRO A 449 1.95 -4.53 -15.02
C PRO A 449 2.79 -3.27 -15.27
N ASN A 450 2.27 -2.12 -14.87
CA ASN A 450 3.08 -0.91 -14.80
C ASN A 450 4.24 -1.11 -13.80
N LYS A 451 5.44 -0.59 -14.09
CA LYS A 451 6.65 -0.77 -13.26
C LYS A 451 6.47 -0.40 -11.78
N GLU A 452 5.73 0.67 -11.49
CA GLU A 452 5.50 1.10 -10.10
C GLU A 452 4.57 0.13 -9.35
N VAL A 453 3.54 -0.36 -10.05
CA VAL A 453 2.64 -1.40 -9.53
C VAL A 453 3.42 -2.70 -9.33
N GLU A 454 4.23 -3.11 -10.33
CA GLU A 454 5.11 -4.28 -10.28
C GLU A 454 5.98 -4.25 -9.02
N HIS A 455 6.71 -3.16 -8.78
CA HIS A 455 7.56 -3.01 -7.61
C HIS A 455 6.79 -3.20 -6.29
N LYS A 456 5.61 -2.60 -6.15
CA LYS A 456 4.81 -2.70 -4.92
C LYS A 456 4.24 -4.09 -4.68
N LEU A 457 3.91 -4.84 -5.73
CA LEU A 457 3.43 -6.22 -5.64
C LEU A 457 4.57 -7.21 -5.39
N ARG A 458 5.74 -6.95 -5.99
CA ARG A 458 6.93 -7.80 -5.90
C ARG A 458 7.46 -7.94 -4.47
N ILE A 459 7.24 -6.96 -3.60
CA ILE A 459 7.62 -7.03 -2.17
C ILE A 459 7.18 -8.35 -1.51
N SER A 460 5.95 -8.80 -1.77
CA SER A 460 5.42 -10.03 -1.17
C SER A 460 5.99 -11.29 -1.84
N TYR A 461 6.38 -11.20 -3.11
CA TYR A 461 7.03 -12.29 -3.84
C TYR A 461 8.50 -12.47 -3.43
N ASP A 462 9.26 -11.37 -3.32
CA ASP A 462 10.68 -11.42 -2.98
C ASP A 462 10.90 -11.92 -1.53
N ALA A 463 9.87 -11.87 -0.67
CA ALA A 463 9.88 -12.41 0.68
C ALA A 463 9.65 -13.93 0.77
N LEU A 464 9.22 -14.57 -0.34
CA LEU A 464 9.01 -16.02 -0.39
C LEU A 464 10.33 -16.77 -0.49
N GLU A 465 10.36 -17.99 0.07
CA GLU A 465 11.44 -18.95 -0.18
C GLU A 465 11.44 -19.40 -1.64
N HIS A 466 12.57 -19.94 -2.11
CA HIS A 466 12.76 -20.26 -3.52
C HIS A 466 11.68 -21.24 -4.04
N GLU A 467 11.32 -22.24 -3.24
CA GLU A 467 10.30 -23.24 -3.54
C GLU A 467 8.91 -22.60 -3.72
N GLN A 468 8.52 -21.73 -2.78
CA GLN A 468 7.28 -20.97 -2.81
C GLN A 468 7.25 -19.99 -4.00
N GLN A 469 8.38 -19.38 -4.35
CA GLN A 469 8.51 -18.56 -5.56
C GLN A 469 8.22 -19.39 -6.81
N GLN A 470 8.76 -20.61 -6.91
CA GLN A 470 8.46 -21.49 -8.05
C GLN A 470 6.98 -21.88 -8.11
N MET A 471 6.35 -22.17 -6.97
CA MET A 471 4.90 -22.44 -6.89
C MET A 471 4.08 -21.23 -7.33
N PHE A 472 4.45 -20.02 -6.90
CA PHE A 472 3.80 -18.78 -7.34
C PHE A 472 3.89 -18.62 -8.86
N LEU A 473 5.06 -18.84 -9.47
CA LEU A 473 5.26 -18.75 -10.91
C LEU A 473 4.49 -19.84 -11.67
N ASP A 474 4.42 -21.06 -11.13
CA ASP A 474 3.62 -22.15 -11.67
C ASP A 474 2.13 -21.78 -11.69
N ILE A 475 1.60 -21.24 -10.59
CA ILE A 475 0.20 -20.79 -10.52
C ILE A 475 -0.05 -19.68 -11.54
N ALA A 476 0.80 -18.64 -11.56
CA ALA A 476 0.64 -17.51 -12.47
C ALA A 476 0.66 -17.89 -13.97
N CYS A 477 1.48 -18.88 -14.33
CA CYS A 477 1.64 -19.29 -15.72
C CYS A 477 0.69 -20.42 -16.13
N LEU A 478 0.40 -21.36 -15.23
CA LEU A 478 -0.12 -22.69 -15.56
C LEU A 478 -1.40 -23.07 -14.82
N PHE A 479 -1.56 -22.73 -13.54
CA PHE A 479 -2.55 -23.40 -12.67
C PHE A 479 -3.68 -22.52 -12.11
N ILE A 480 -3.88 -21.32 -12.65
CA ILE A 480 -5.07 -20.53 -12.28
C ILE A 480 -6.34 -21.28 -12.69
N TRP A 481 -7.27 -21.39 -11.75
CA TRP A 481 -8.54 -22.13 -11.80
C TRP A 481 -8.42 -23.65 -11.76
N GLU A 482 -7.22 -24.19 -11.55
CA GLU A 482 -7.03 -25.63 -11.38
C GLU A 482 -7.27 -26.04 -9.92
N ASP A 483 -7.72 -27.29 -9.73
CA ASP A 483 -7.96 -27.85 -8.41
C ASP A 483 -6.65 -27.99 -7.61
N LYS A 484 -6.66 -27.49 -6.36
CA LYS A 484 -5.49 -27.47 -5.47
C LYS A 484 -4.89 -28.87 -5.26
N LYS A 485 -5.71 -29.91 -5.12
CA LYS A 485 -5.21 -31.27 -4.85
C LYS A 485 -4.48 -31.82 -6.06
N THR A 486 -5.02 -31.60 -7.25
CA THR A 486 -4.39 -32.02 -8.51
C THR A 486 -3.03 -31.32 -8.72
N VAL A 487 -2.96 -30.03 -8.43
CA VAL A 487 -1.71 -29.27 -8.52
C VAL A 487 -0.70 -29.72 -7.46
N ALA A 488 -1.14 -30.06 -6.25
CA ALA A 488 -0.25 -30.58 -5.21
C ALA A 488 0.47 -31.88 -5.64
N LEU A 489 -0.22 -32.80 -6.33
CA LEU A 489 0.38 -34.03 -6.89
C LEU A 489 1.53 -33.71 -7.86
N MET A 490 1.44 -32.62 -8.63
CA MET A 490 2.49 -32.21 -9.56
C MET A 490 3.77 -31.76 -8.84
N TRP A 491 3.64 -31.30 -7.60
CA TRP A 491 4.70 -30.73 -6.78
C TRP A 491 5.32 -31.73 -5.78
N GLU A 492 4.65 -32.85 -5.47
CA GLU A 492 5.03 -33.84 -4.43
C GLU A 492 6.48 -34.34 -4.50
N ASP A 493 7.01 -34.63 -5.69
CA ASP A 493 8.38 -35.15 -5.82
C ASP A 493 9.47 -34.06 -5.87
N GLN A 494 9.09 -32.80 -6.12
CA GLN A 494 10.04 -31.72 -6.39
C GLN A 494 10.38 -30.89 -5.17
N TYR A 495 9.40 -30.73 -4.27
CA TYR A 495 9.55 -29.96 -3.06
C TYR A 495 9.52 -30.94 -1.89
N LYS A 496 10.68 -31.16 -1.26
CA LYS A 496 10.86 -32.13 -0.16
C LYS A 496 10.17 -31.72 1.15
N PHE A 497 9.39 -30.64 1.13
CA PHE A 497 8.78 -29.98 2.29
C PHE A 497 7.25 -30.12 2.27
N SER A 498 6.59 -29.59 3.30
CA SER A 498 5.13 -29.64 3.45
C SER A 498 4.43 -28.71 2.45
N LEU A 499 4.00 -29.27 1.31
CA LEU A 499 3.25 -28.55 0.26
C LEU A 499 2.05 -27.76 0.80
N GLU A 500 1.37 -28.35 1.79
CA GLU A 500 0.21 -27.71 2.40
C GLU A 500 0.62 -26.44 3.15
N ALA A 501 1.77 -26.45 3.83
CA ALA A 501 2.33 -25.28 4.49
C ALA A 501 2.78 -24.21 3.48
N ASP A 502 3.41 -24.62 2.36
CA ASP A 502 3.85 -23.66 1.33
C ASP A 502 2.66 -22.97 0.62
N ILE A 503 1.57 -23.71 0.35
CA ILE A 503 0.33 -23.14 -0.18
C ILE A 503 -0.28 -22.18 0.85
N GLU A 504 -0.28 -22.57 2.13
CA GLU A 504 -0.77 -21.73 3.22
C GLU A 504 0.02 -20.40 3.31
N VAL A 505 1.35 -20.43 3.18
CA VAL A 505 2.18 -19.21 3.12
C VAL A 505 1.73 -18.26 2.01
N LEU A 506 1.49 -18.79 0.80
CA LEU A 506 0.98 -17.97 -0.33
C LEU A 506 -0.40 -17.36 -0.02
N GLN A 507 -1.28 -18.09 0.69
CA GLN A 507 -2.58 -17.58 1.13
C GLN A 507 -2.42 -16.50 2.21
N LEU A 508 -1.59 -16.71 3.23
CA LEU A 508 -1.34 -15.76 4.30
C LEU A 508 -0.83 -14.42 3.76
N LEU A 509 0.01 -14.45 2.72
CA LEU A 509 0.54 -13.27 2.04
C LEU A 509 -0.43 -12.63 1.02
N SER A 510 -1.68 -13.11 0.93
CA SER A 510 -2.68 -12.68 -0.06
C SER A 510 -2.21 -12.80 -1.52
N LEU A 511 -1.31 -13.73 -1.81
CA LEU A 511 -0.82 -13.94 -3.18
C LEU A 511 -1.78 -14.83 -3.99
N ILE A 512 -2.51 -15.70 -3.31
CA ILE A 512 -3.54 -16.56 -3.90
C ILE A 512 -4.76 -16.65 -2.97
N LYS A 513 -5.89 -17.10 -3.53
CA LYS A 513 -7.10 -17.52 -2.78
C LYS A 513 -7.46 -18.93 -3.23
N ILE A 514 -8.13 -19.69 -2.36
CA ILE A 514 -8.73 -20.99 -2.71
C ILE A 514 -10.24 -20.79 -2.80
N GLY A 515 -10.81 -21.10 -3.97
CA GLY A 515 -12.24 -21.03 -4.23
C GLY A 515 -13.02 -22.06 -3.42
N GLY A 516 -14.35 -21.88 -3.33
CA GLY A 516 -15.23 -22.81 -2.61
C GLY A 516 -15.26 -24.22 -3.22
N ASP A 517 -14.82 -24.36 -4.47
CA ASP A 517 -14.64 -25.59 -5.23
C ASP A 517 -13.20 -26.14 -5.15
N ASN A 518 -12.38 -25.65 -4.20
CA ASN A 518 -10.98 -26.02 -4.03
C ASN A 518 -10.05 -25.60 -5.20
N THR A 519 -10.47 -24.63 -6.02
CA THR A 519 -9.66 -24.13 -7.13
C THR A 519 -8.69 -23.02 -6.71
N LEU A 520 -7.52 -22.99 -7.33
CA LEU A 520 -6.50 -21.95 -7.14
C LEU A 520 -6.90 -20.67 -7.87
N TRP A 521 -6.97 -19.57 -7.15
CA TRP A 521 -7.24 -18.25 -7.72
C TRP A 521 -6.09 -17.28 -7.45
N MET A 522 -5.73 -16.49 -8.46
CA MET A 522 -4.70 -15.45 -8.36
C MET A 522 -5.21 -14.18 -9.04
N HIS A 523 -5.04 -13.04 -8.37
CA HIS A 523 -5.42 -11.74 -8.91
C HIS A 523 -4.67 -11.42 -10.22
N ASP A 524 -5.35 -10.81 -11.19
CA ASP A 524 -4.83 -10.52 -12.53
C ASP A 524 -3.47 -9.79 -12.52
N GLN A 525 -3.29 -8.81 -11.64
CA GLN A 525 -2.01 -8.09 -11.51
C GLN A 525 -0.88 -8.95 -10.91
N LEU A 526 -1.19 -9.94 -10.05
CA LEU A 526 -0.19 -10.89 -9.54
C LEU A 526 0.17 -11.93 -10.60
N ARG A 527 -0.83 -12.42 -11.36
CA ARG A 527 -0.60 -13.26 -12.53
C ARG A 527 0.35 -12.59 -13.50
N ASP A 528 0.05 -11.34 -13.85
CA ASP A 528 0.83 -10.60 -14.85
C ASP A 528 2.23 -10.24 -14.31
N LEU A 529 2.38 -10.04 -12.99
CA LEU A 529 3.69 -9.95 -12.32
C LEU A 529 4.49 -11.26 -12.49
N GLY A 530 3.92 -12.41 -12.13
CA GLY A 530 4.61 -13.71 -12.25
C GLY A 530 5.03 -14.01 -13.69
N ARG A 531 4.14 -13.74 -14.65
CA ARG A 531 4.45 -13.83 -16.09
C ARG A 531 5.54 -12.84 -16.52
N GLY A 532 5.54 -11.64 -15.94
CA GLY A 532 6.59 -10.64 -16.14
C GLY A 532 7.96 -11.14 -15.67
N ILE A 533 8.02 -11.77 -14.48
CA ILE A 533 9.24 -12.35 -13.90
C ILE A 533 9.81 -13.44 -14.83
N VAL A 534 8.99 -14.38 -15.30
CA VAL A 534 9.44 -15.42 -16.24
C VAL A 534 9.99 -14.82 -17.54
N ARG A 535 9.36 -13.76 -18.06
CA ARG A 535 9.86 -13.06 -19.26
C ARG A 535 11.22 -12.38 -19.02
N GLN A 536 11.49 -11.94 -17.79
CA GLN A 536 12.77 -11.32 -17.42
C GLN A 536 13.93 -12.34 -17.37
N GLU A 537 13.66 -13.64 -17.20
CA GLU A 537 14.70 -14.69 -17.27
C GLU A 537 15.45 -14.66 -18.59
N ASN A 538 14.72 -14.47 -19.69
CA ASN A 538 15.31 -14.17 -20.99
C ASN A 538 14.37 -13.30 -21.84
N PRO A 539 14.63 -11.98 -21.90
CA PRO A 539 13.75 -11.06 -22.64
C PRO A 539 13.78 -11.29 -24.16
N LYS A 540 14.90 -11.79 -24.71
CA LYS A 540 15.12 -11.89 -26.16
C LYS A 540 14.72 -13.24 -26.75
N GLU A 541 14.90 -14.31 -25.98
CA GLU A 541 14.76 -15.68 -26.47
C GLU A 541 13.79 -16.47 -25.57
N PRO A 542 12.49 -16.53 -25.92
CA PRO A 542 11.49 -17.27 -25.14
C PRO A 542 11.88 -18.73 -24.91
N GLY A 543 12.49 -19.38 -25.91
CA GLY A 543 12.93 -20.78 -25.81
C GLY A 543 13.99 -21.08 -24.74
N LYS A 544 14.59 -20.06 -24.11
CA LYS A 544 15.55 -20.20 -23.00
C LYS A 544 14.95 -20.00 -21.59
N ARG A 545 13.67 -19.66 -21.49
CA ARG A 545 12.93 -19.51 -20.22
C ARG A 545 12.48 -20.85 -19.66
N ASN A 546 12.05 -20.89 -18.40
CA ASN A 546 11.55 -22.12 -17.78
C ASN A 546 10.08 -22.44 -18.09
N ARG A 547 9.22 -21.43 -18.27
CA ARG A 547 7.78 -21.59 -18.51
C ARG A 547 7.37 -20.85 -19.77
N LEU A 548 6.51 -21.48 -20.56
CA LEU A 548 5.96 -20.91 -21.78
C LEU A 548 4.45 -21.11 -21.83
N TRP A 549 3.73 -20.11 -22.34
CA TRP A 549 2.29 -20.19 -22.52
C TRP A 549 1.81 -19.45 -23.77
N GLY A 550 0.66 -19.86 -24.32
CA GLY A 550 0.00 -19.19 -25.44
C GLY A 550 0.87 -19.12 -26.71
N ASP A 551 0.81 -18.00 -27.42
CA ASP A 551 1.42 -17.85 -28.75
C ASP A 551 2.95 -18.00 -28.74
N GLU A 552 3.63 -17.54 -27.68
CA GLU A 552 5.09 -17.69 -27.57
C GLU A 552 5.51 -19.16 -27.42
N ALA A 553 4.68 -19.99 -26.80
CA ALA A 553 4.93 -21.42 -26.69
C ALA A 553 4.79 -22.12 -28.04
N VAL A 554 3.73 -21.78 -28.80
CA VAL A 554 3.49 -22.31 -30.15
C VAL A 554 4.65 -21.96 -31.07
N ASP A 555 5.05 -20.68 -31.09
CA ASP A 555 6.14 -20.18 -31.92
C ASP A 555 7.49 -20.85 -31.59
N VAL A 556 7.80 -21.06 -30.30
CA VAL A 556 9.03 -21.74 -29.88
C VAL A 556 9.05 -23.20 -30.34
N LEU A 557 7.93 -23.91 -30.22
CA LEU A 557 7.79 -25.31 -30.61
C LEU A 557 7.87 -25.47 -32.14
N LEU A 558 7.10 -24.69 -32.90
CA LEU A 558 7.08 -24.78 -34.37
C LEU A 558 8.46 -24.54 -34.98
N ASN A 559 9.24 -23.60 -34.41
CA ASN A 559 10.55 -23.22 -34.90
C ASN A 559 11.72 -24.02 -34.28
N ASN A 560 11.47 -25.08 -33.50
CA ASN A 560 12.51 -25.88 -32.83
C ASN A 560 13.49 -25.06 -31.96
N ARG A 561 13.00 -23.94 -31.39
CA ARG A 561 13.80 -23.00 -30.58
C ARG A 561 13.83 -23.35 -29.09
N GLY A 562 13.15 -24.42 -28.68
CA GLY A 562 13.14 -24.89 -27.31
C GLY A 562 14.52 -25.30 -26.81
N SER A 563 14.71 -25.18 -25.49
CA SER A 563 15.96 -25.56 -24.81
C SER A 563 15.66 -26.46 -23.61
N LYS A 564 16.73 -27.03 -23.03
CA LYS A 564 16.67 -27.85 -21.81
C LYS A 564 16.17 -27.10 -20.57
N ASN A 565 16.06 -25.77 -20.63
CA ASN A 565 15.58 -24.97 -19.51
C ASN A 565 14.06 -25.02 -19.37
N ILE A 566 13.33 -25.35 -20.44
CA ILE A 566 11.87 -25.37 -20.42
C ILE A 566 11.39 -26.54 -19.58
N GLU A 567 10.62 -26.20 -18.56
CA GLU A 567 10.03 -27.12 -17.59
C GLU A 567 8.52 -27.22 -17.77
N ALA A 568 7.85 -26.18 -18.28
CA ALA A 568 6.40 -26.20 -18.46
C ALA A 568 5.95 -25.48 -19.72
N ILE A 569 4.98 -26.09 -20.41
CA ILE A 569 4.33 -25.54 -21.61
C ILE A 569 2.81 -25.59 -21.45
N ARG A 570 2.14 -24.44 -21.60
CA ARG A 570 0.68 -24.34 -21.65
C ARG A 570 0.20 -23.79 -22.99
N LEU A 571 -0.32 -24.65 -23.85
CA LEU A 571 -1.00 -24.23 -25.08
C LEU A 571 -2.49 -24.11 -24.80
N GLU A 572 -3.01 -22.89 -24.88
CA GLU A 572 -4.45 -22.62 -24.74
C GLU A 572 -5.12 -22.53 -26.12
N TYR A 573 -6.37 -22.98 -26.18
CA TYR A 573 -7.20 -22.84 -27.36
C TYR A 573 -7.51 -21.37 -27.66
N GLN A 574 -7.18 -20.90 -28.86
CA GLN A 574 -7.71 -19.65 -29.39
C GLN A 574 -8.72 -19.94 -30.50
N ILE A 575 -9.89 -19.32 -30.39
CA ILE A 575 -10.95 -19.39 -31.40
C ILE A 575 -10.40 -18.86 -32.73
N GLY A 576 -10.40 -19.71 -33.77
CA GLY A 576 -9.98 -19.36 -35.12
C GLY A 576 -8.57 -19.81 -35.53
N LEU A 577 -7.77 -20.38 -34.62
CA LEU A 577 -6.49 -21.00 -34.99
C LEU A 577 -6.69 -22.43 -35.54
N GLN A 578 -5.97 -22.73 -36.62
CA GLN A 578 -5.86 -24.08 -37.17
C GLN A 578 -5.10 -24.96 -36.16
N CYS A 579 -5.60 -26.18 -35.89
CA CYS A 579 -4.95 -27.10 -34.95
C CYS A 579 -3.49 -27.35 -35.39
N CYS A 580 -2.54 -27.00 -34.52
CA CYS A 580 -1.12 -27.22 -34.79
C CYS A 580 -0.78 -28.70 -34.58
N CYS A 581 0.01 -29.28 -35.48
CA CYS A 581 0.54 -30.63 -35.34
C CYS A 581 2.03 -30.57 -35.01
N PHE A 582 2.43 -31.16 -33.89
CA PHE A 582 3.81 -31.19 -33.45
C PHE A 582 4.45 -32.57 -33.64
N MET A 583 5.71 -32.56 -34.08
CA MET A 583 6.56 -33.71 -34.36
C MET A 583 7.56 -33.95 -33.24
N PRO A 584 8.12 -35.18 -33.13
CA PRO A 584 9.02 -35.54 -32.03
C PRO A 584 10.30 -34.69 -31.99
N SER A 585 10.77 -34.23 -33.16
CA SER A 585 11.95 -33.35 -33.30
C SER A 585 11.84 -32.06 -32.48
N GLN A 586 10.62 -31.54 -32.29
CA GLN A 586 10.36 -30.28 -31.58
C GLN A 586 10.50 -30.41 -30.06
N PHE A 587 10.38 -31.64 -29.53
CA PHE A 587 10.49 -31.92 -28.10
C PHE A 587 11.87 -32.45 -27.70
N ARG A 588 12.74 -32.79 -28.67
CA ARG A 588 14.04 -33.43 -28.42
C ARG A 588 14.97 -32.66 -27.47
N LYS A 589 14.85 -31.33 -27.40
CA LYS A 589 15.65 -30.47 -26.52
C LYS A 589 15.02 -30.22 -25.14
N LEU A 590 13.77 -30.65 -24.92
CA LEU A 590 12.95 -30.31 -23.74
C LEU A 590 13.08 -31.35 -22.62
N SER A 591 14.32 -31.70 -22.26
CA SER A 591 14.58 -32.83 -21.34
C SER A 591 14.13 -32.61 -19.89
N LYS A 592 13.84 -31.36 -19.49
CA LYS A 592 13.31 -31.00 -18.16
C LYS A 592 11.80 -30.75 -18.14
N LEU A 593 11.08 -30.99 -19.24
CA LEU A 593 9.65 -30.72 -19.33
C LEU A 593 8.86 -31.60 -18.36
N ARG A 594 8.30 -30.98 -17.33
CA ARG A 594 7.46 -31.60 -16.29
C ARG A 594 5.96 -31.40 -16.51
N PHE A 595 5.56 -30.31 -17.16
CA PHE A 595 4.14 -30.01 -17.45
C PHE A 595 3.93 -29.71 -18.94
N LEU A 596 2.91 -30.34 -19.53
CA LEU A 596 2.52 -30.11 -20.91
C LEU A 596 0.99 -30.06 -21.03
N GLN A 597 0.46 -28.90 -21.41
CA GLN A 597 -0.94 -28.74 -21.80
C GLN A 597 -1.06 -28.46 -23.29
N LEU A 598 -1.89 -29.24 -23.97
CA LEU A 598 -2.18 -29.20 -25.40
C LEU A 598 -3.68 -29.03 -25.61
N ASP A 599 -4.18 -27.79 -25.52
CA ASP A 599 -5.56 -27.51 -25.92
C ASP A 599 -5.62 -27.32 -27.44
N CYS A 600 -6.24 -28.26 -28.15
CA CYS A 600 -6.40 -28.24 -29.62
C CYS A 600 -5.09 -28.33 -30.44
N ALA A 601 -4.06 -28.93 -29.87
CA ALA A 601 -2.86 -29.34 -30.59
C ALA A 601 -2.82 -30.85 -30.77
N ASN A 602 -2.28 -31.29 -31.90
CA ASN A 602 -2.07 -32.68 -32.23
C ASN A 602 -0.58 -33.02 -32.09
N LEU A 603 -0.30 -34.25 -31.69
CA LEU A 603 1.04 -34.84 -31.75
C LEU A 603 1.03 -35.87 -32.88
N ALA A 604 2.11 -35.97 -33.66
CA ALA A 604 2.24 -36.97 -34.72
C ALA A 604 3.63 -37.62 -34.66
N GLY A 605 3.68 -38.94 -34.87
CA GLY A 605 4.91 -39.73 -34.81
C GLY A 605 5.17 -40.35 -33.43
N ASP A 606 6.42 -40.76 -33.23
CA ASP A 606 6.87 -41.53 -32.08
C ASP A 606 7.55 -40.64 -31.02
N PHE A 607 6.98 -40.61 -29.81
CA PHE A 607 7.48 -39.84 -28.68
C PHE A 607 8.17 -40.70 -27.61
N GLU A 608 8.54 -41.93 -27.94
CA GLU A 608 9.26 -42.83 -27.03
C GLU A 608 10.52 -42.15 -26.46
N ASN A 609 10.63 -42.16 -25.12
CA ASN A 609 11.76 -41.61 -24.35
C ASN A 609 12.08 -40.11 -24.56
N LEU A 610 11.20 -39.33 -25.19
CA LEU A 610 11.43 -37.90 -25.42
C LEU A 610 11.05 -37.00 -24.25
N LEU A 611 10.14 -37.46 -23.40
CA LEU A 611 9.60 -36.68 -22.27
C LEU A 611 9.85 -37.38 -20.93
N PRO A 612 11.12 -37.66 -20.57
CA PRO A 612 11.45 -38.51 -19.42
C PRO A 612 11.14 -37.85 -18.07
N THR A 613 10.89 -36.55 -18.01
CA THR A 613 10.61 -35.81 -16.77
C THR A 613 9.14 -35.37 -16.66
N LEU A 614 8.31 -35.74 -17.64
CA LEU A 614 6.91 -35.32 -17.69
C LEU A 614 6.11 -35.93 -16.55
N ARG A 615 5.41 -35.07 -15.80
CA ARG A 615 4.57 -35.41 -14.65
C ARG A 615 3.11 -35.13 -14.89
N TRP A 616 2.79 -34.14 -15.73
CA TRP A 616 1.40 -33.85 -16.07
C TRP A 616 1.27 -33.58 -17.56
N LEU A 617 0.46 -34.42 -18.22
CA LEU A 617 -0.01 -34.22 -19.58
C LEU A 617 -1.51 -33.90 -19.56
N ARG A 618 -1.86 -32.68 -19.95
CA ARG A 618 -3.23 -32.32 -20.29
C ARG A 618 -3.37 -32.24 -21.79
N TRP A 619 -4.29 -33.00 -22.36
CA TRP A 619 -4.43 -33.06 -23.80
C TRP A 619 -5.90 -33.10 -24.21
N LYS A 620 -6.37 -31.97 -24.77
CA LYS A 620 -7.69 -31.85 -25.39
C LYS A 620 -7.56 -32.08 -26.88
N ILE A 621 -7.84 -33.31 -27.32
CA ILE A 621 -7.64 -33.77 -28.69
C ILE A 621 -8.77 -33.23 -29.58
N PRO A 622 -8.47 -32.30 -30.53
CA PRO A 622 -9.48 -31.66 -31.36
C PRO A 622 -9.96 -32.57 -32.51
N SER A 623 -9.09 -33.43 -33.04
CA SER A 623 -9.41 -34.40 -34.10
C SER A 623 -8.44 -35.59 -34.09
N LEU A 624 -8.94 -36.80 -34.40
CA LEU A 624 -8.16 -38.04 -34.46
C LEU A 624 -7.24 -38.15 -35.70
N ASN A 625 -7.12 -37.08 -36.50
CA ASN A 625 -6.38 -37.11 -37.78
C ASN A 625 -4.84 -37.14 -37.62
N CYS A 626 -4.32 -37.12 -36.39
CA CYS A 626 -2.89 -37.26 -36.11
C CYS A 626 -2.64 -38.50 -35.25
N THR A 627 -1.91 -39.45 -35.81
CA THR A 627 -1.56 -40.71 -35.17
C THR A 627 -0.24 -40.56 -34.40
N THR A 628 -0.32 -40.24 -33.12
CA THR A 628 0.76 -40.59 -32.18
C THR A 628 0.87 -42.10 -32.13
N THR A 629 2.09 -42.61 -32.27
CA THR A 629 2.35 -44.07 -32.27
C THR A 629 2.74 -44.56 -30.89
N ASN A 630 3.59 -43.83 -30.16
CA ASN A 630 3.97 -44.14 -28.78
C ASN A 630 4.10 -42.87 -27.94
N LEU A 631 3.61 -42.93 -26.70
CA LEU A 631 3.83 -41.92 -25.67
C LEU A 631 4.21 -42.69 -24.40
N ASN A 632 5.50 -42.75 -24.07
CA ASN A 632 5.98 -43.52 -22.94
C ASN A 632 5.62 -42.78 -21.64
N VAL A 633 4.69 -43.34 -20.87
CA VAL A 633 4.20 -42.77 -19.63
C VAL A 633 4.96 -43.38 -18.47
N LYS A 634 5.65 -42.55 -17.68
CA LYS A 634 6.22 -42.98 -16.39
C LYS A 634 5.12 -43.20 -15.34
N ASP A 635 5.45 -44.00 -14.33
CA ASP A 635 4.59 -44.52 -13.27
C ASP A 635 3.84 -43.46 -12.43
N GLN A 636 4.17 -42.17 -12.55
CA GLN A 636 3.56 -41.06 -11.78
C GLN A 636 3.13 -39.91 -12.71
N LEU A 637 2.50 -40.22 -13.85
CA LEU A 637 1.99 -39.21 -14.79
C LEU A 637 0.52 -38.90 -14.51
N ILE A 638 0.21 -37.65 -14.21
CA ILE A 638 -1.15 -37.11 -14.22
C ILE A 638 -1.60 -36.93 -15.68
N LEU A 639 -2.65 -37.65 -16.10
CA LEU A 639 -3.14 -37.64 -17.47
C LEU A 639 -4.57 -37.06 -17.59
N ASP A 640 -4.68 -35.78 -17.94
CA ASP A 640 -5.99 -35.16 -18.17
C ASP A 640 -6.37 -35.18 -19.66
N LEU A 641 -7.27 -36.10 -20.03
CA LEU A 641 -7.89 -36.19 -21.36
C LEU A 641 -9.35 -35.69 -21.36
N SER A 642 -9.75 -34.92 -20.35
CA SER A 642 -11.10 -34.38 -20.28
C SER A 642 -11.46 -33.58 -21.54
N ASN A 643 -12.68 -33.75 -22.02
CA ASN A 643 -13.24 -33.11 -23.23
C ASN A 643 -12.55 -33.52 -24.55
N SER A 644 -11.81 -34.63 -24.57
CA SER A 644 -11.24 -35.23 -25.79
C SER A 644 -12.16 -36.28 -26.41
N LYS A 645 -12.14 -36.39 -27.75
CA LYS A 645 -12.78 -37.48 -28.50
C LYS A 645 -11.84 -38.68 -28.60
N VAL A 646 -11.57 -39.37 -27.49
CA VAL A 646 -10.74 -40.59 -27.46
C VAL A 646 -11.59 -41.81 -27.81
N THR A 647 -11.10 -42.65 -28.72
CA THR A 647 -11.71 -43.95 -29.06
C THR A 647 -10.77 -45.09 -28.64
N ASN A 648 -11.32 -46.25 -28.25
CA ASN A 648 -10.55 -47.44 -27.86
C ASN A 648 -9.53 -47.93 -28.92
N ASN A 649 -9.68 -47.50 -30.18
CA ASN A 649 -8.80 -47.89 -31.29
C ASN A 649 -7.63 -46.91 -31.51
N TRP A 650 -7.38 -45.98 -30.58
CA TRP A 650 -6.27 -45.04 -30.70
C TRP A 650 -4.96 -45.74 -30.33
N ASN A 651 -4.01 -45.88 -31.25
CA ASN A 651 -2.76 -46.63 -31.01
C ASN A 651 -1.98 -46.14 -29.79
N ALA A 652 -1.92 -44.83 -29.56
CA ALA A 652 -1.29 -44.29 -28.36
C ALA A 652 -2.04 -44.63 -27.05
N TRP A 653 -3.37 -44.86 -27.10
CA TRP A 653 -4.13 -45.35 -25.95
C TRP A 653 -3.66 -46.74 -25.52
N ASN A 654 -3.42 -47.63 -26.47
CA ASN A 654 -2.89 -48.96 -26.17
C ASN A 654 -1.51 -48.86 -25.53
N SER A 655 -0.63 -47.99 -26.02
CA SER A 655 0.69 -47.77 -25.40
C SER A 655 0.57 -47.21 -23.98
N ILE A 656 -0.35 -46.25 -23.74
CA ILE A 656 -0.63 -45.70 -22.39
C ILE A 656 -1.19 -46.80 -21.46
N GLN A 657 -2.12 -47.63 -21.94
CA GLN A 657 -2.69 -48.74 -21.17
C GLN A 657 -1.67 -49.83 -20.86
N VAL A 658 -0.80 -50.18 -21.82
CA VAL A 658 0.28 -51.15 -21.61
C VAL A 658 1.24 -50.65 -20.54
N SER A 659 1.70 -49.39 -20.64
CA SER A 659 2.53 -48.76 -19.61
C SER A 659 1.86 -48.78 -18.23
N ALA A 660 0.56 -48.50 -18.14
CA ALA A 660 -0.19 -48.54 -16.88
C ALA A 660 -0.34 -49.97 -16.30
N ASN A 661 -0.47 -51.00 -17.14
CA ASN A 661 -0.66 -52.39 -16.72
C ASN A 661 0.64 -53.10 -16.28
N THR A 662 1.81 -52.66 -16.76
CA THR A 662 3.12 -53.20 -16.32
C THR A 662 3.52 -52.80 -14.89
N LEU A 663 2.74 -51.93 -14.25
CA LEU A 663 3.05 -51.34 -12.96
C LEU A 663 2.15 -51.97 -11.89
N ASN A 664 2.73 -52.80 -11.02
CA ASN A 664 2.05 -53.50 -9.91
C ASN A 664 1.52 -52.52 -8.84
N SER A 665 0.51 -51.73 -9.16
CA SER A 665 -0.31 -50.97 -8.20
C SER A 665 -1.67 -51.66 -8.08
N PRO A 666 -2.16 -51.97 -6.85
CA PRO A 666 -3.45 -52.61 -6.69
C PRO A 666 -4.56 -51.69 -7.21
N ILE A 667 -5.50 -52.31 -7.93
CA ILE A 667 -6.56 -51.74 -8.77
C ILE A 667 -7.58 -50.83 -8.01
N ASP A 668 -7.38 -50.56 -6.72
CA ASP A 668 -8.37 -49.88 -5.87
C ASP A 668 -8.28 -48.33 -5.86
N ASN A 669 -7.41 -47.71 -6.67
CA ASN A 669 -7.36 -46.24 -6.82
C ASN A 669 -7.65 -45.74 -8.25
N VAL A 670 -8.27 -46.57 -9.09
CA VAL A 670 -8.89 -46.09 -10.34
C VAL A 670 -10.31 -45.65 -10.03
N VAL A 671 -10.53 -44.34 -9.83
CA VAL A 671 -11.89 -43.81 -9.79
C VAL A 671 -12.46 -43.84 -11.22
N TYR A 672 -13.17 -44.92 -11.56
CA TYR A 672 -14.01 -44.98 -12.75
C TYR A 672 -15.25 -44.08 -12.55
N GLY A 673 -15.09 -42.77 -12.76
CA GLY A 673 -16.21 -41.82 -12.78
C GLY A 673 -16.93 -41.84 -14.12
N LYS A 674 -17.91 -42.74 -14.31
CA LYS A 674 -18.78 -42.73 -15.50
C LYS A 674 -19.86 -41.64 -15.35
N PHE A 675 -19.56 -40.41 -15.74
CA PHE A 675 -20.58 -39.37 -15.96
C PHE A 675 -20.48 -38.86 -17.40
N SER A 676 -21.49 -39.20 -18.21
CA SER A 676 -21.75 -38.72 -19.58
C SER A 676 -20.51 -38.46 -20.47
N ASN A 677 -20.09 -39.49 -21.21
CA ASN A 677 -19.26 -39.43 -22.42
C ASN A 677 -17.85 -38.81 -22.34
N THR A 678 -17.18 -38.81 -21.18
CA THR A 678 -15.81 -38.27 -21.09
C THR A 678 -14.93 -39.14 -20.18
N TYR A 679 -13.76 -39.57 -20.65
CA TYR A 679 -12.77 -40.31 -19.86
C TYR A 679 -11.82 -39.31 -19.18
N GLN A 680 -11.79 -39.28 -17.84
CA GLN A 680 -10.71 -38.67 -17.04
C GLN A 680 -9.88 -39.81 -16.45
N LEU A 681 -8.55 -39.74 -16.59
CA LEU A 681 -7.63 -40.81 -16.19
C LEU A 681 -6.60 -40.26 -15.20
N PHE A 682 -6.87 -40.39 -13.90
CA PHE A 682 -5.83 -40.15 -12.90
C PHE A 682 -5.02 -41.44 -12.75
N CYS A 683 -3.84 -41.51 -13.39
CA CYS A 683 -2.82 -42.46 -12.97
C CYS A 683 -2.18 -41.91 -11.70
N ARG A 684 -2.11 -42.76 -10.66
CA ARG A 684 -1.36 -42.50 -9.44
C ARG A 684 0.02 -43.11 -9.57
#